data_AF-A0AAQ4QLX1-F1
#
_entry.id   AF-A0AAQ4QLX1-F1
#
_cell.length_a   1.000
_cell.length_b   1.000
_cell.length_c   1.000
_cell.angle_alpha   90.00
_cell.angle_beta   90.00
_cell.angle_gamma   90.00
#
_symmetry.space_group_name_H-M   'P 1'
#
loop_
_entity.id
_entity.type
_entity.pdbx_description
1 polymer ?
#
loop_
_entity_poly.entity_id
_entity_poly.type
_entity_poly.pdbx_seq_one_letter_code
_entity_poly.pdbx_strand_id
1 'polypeptide(L)'
;MSVVGIDVGYQNCHIGVARSGGIETITNEYSDRCTPACVSLASKNRMIGNAAKSQMTTNFKNKVHGFKKFHGRAFDDPFVQAEKPKLPYSLHKLPNGNAGVKVRYLDEDKVFTVEQITGMLLTKLKETSESALKKPVVDCVISVPSFFTDAERRSVFDASQIAGLNCLRLINDTTAVALAYGIYKQDLPTPEERPRNVVFVDMGHASFQVSLTAFHKGKLKVLATAFDLHLGGRNFDEALVDFFCEEFKSKYKLNVRENPRALLRLHQECEKLKKLMSATSSDLPLNIECFMNDIDVSSRMNRHNLELLPLNCASLRVRISSIVGGATRIPAVKERIAKFFGKDISTTLNADEAVARGCALQCAILSPAFKVREFSIIDVVPFPITLRWKTPTEDALGECEVFSKNHAAPFSKVITFHKKEPFDLEAFYSCPQELPYPDHRIGCFSVQNVAPQPDGESSKVKVKVRVNVHGIFSVSSASLIEKQKGEDMQIDSEPMVQTEGGAEEQDWACGEKTDAAAVAAGGSKPRVQVKSTELPVVANNIRQLDRDVLKDFVDCEHQMIIQDKFVKELNDAKNAVEEYVYELRDKLCGIYEKYITLDDSNRLTLMLEDTENWLYEEGEDQPKHVYEEKLDALKTLGQPIQDRHREHEDRPRAFEELGKKIQLCIKFVDSYKQKDEQYLQLSAEEMIAVERCVSDSMVWMNSRMNAQSKLGITQDPVVKVADIIGKIQELEDACNPLMNRQRPTVEEAAEVIDQSSAAHNGPAEKQAAAGGQGDAKGSQQATRGTKEMEVN
;
A
#
# COMPACT_ATOMS: atom_id res chain seq x y z
N MET A 1 -12.66 0.61 -5.73
CA MET A 1 -11.71 1.50 -5.03
C MET A 1 -10.81 0.64 -4.16
N SER A 2 -9.50 0.89 -4.20
CA SER A 2 -8.50 0.21 -3.38
C SER A 2 -8.08 1.18 -2.27
N VAL A 3 -7.92 0.69 -1.04
CA VAL A 3 -7.52 1.54 0.10
C VAL A 3 -6.04 1.33 0.38
N VAL A 4 -5.24 2.39 0.18
CA VAL A 4 -3.79 2.37 0.31
C VAL A 4 -3.30 3.61 1.09
N GLY A 5 -2.47 3.36 2.10
CA GLY A 5 -1.77 4.39 2.86
C GLY A 5 -0.26 4.23 2.71
N ILE A 6 0.44 5.30 2.39
CA ILE A 6 1.87 5.29 2.08
C ILE A 6 2.62 6.17 3.08
N ASP A 7 3.45 5.55 3.93
CA ASP A 7 4.51 6.23 4.66
C ASP A 7 5.71 6.42 3.73
N VAL A 8 6.01 7.67 3.35
CA VAL A 8 7.14 7.99 2.47
C VAL A 8 8.34 8.41 3.34
N GLY A 9 8.84 7.50 4.17
CA GLY A 9 9.94 7.78 5.09
C GLY A 9 11.27 8.17 4.41
N TYR A 10 12.15 8.86 5.14
CA TYR A 10 13.42 9.40 4.63
C TYR A 10 14.47 8.37 4.17
N GLN A 11 14.29 7.09 4.50
CA GLN A 11 15.27 6.02 4.25
C GLN A 11 14.58 4.76 3.72
N ASN A 12 13.43 4.40 4.28
CA ASN A 12 12.55 3.33 3.84
C ASN A 12 11.10 3.84 3.94
N CYS A 13 10.24 3.29 3.10
CA CYS A 13 8.83 3.58 3.00
C CYS A 13 8.02 2.32 3.38
N HIS A 14 6.82 2.51 3.94
CA HIS A 14 5.94 1.42 4.33
C HIS A 14 4.55 1.62 3.70
N ILE A 15 3.91 0.52 3.31
CA ILE A 15 2.58 0.54 2.69
C ILE A 15 1.59 -0.19 3.61
N GLY A 16 0.51 0.49 3.97
CA GLY A 16 -0.66 -0.07 4.62
C GLY A 16 -1.81 -0.23 3.62
N VAL A 17 -2.57 -1.32 3.73
CA VAL A 17 -3.76 -1.57 2.91
C VAL A 17 -4.93 -2.06 3.76
N ALA A 18 -6.17 -1.93 3.24
CA ALA A 18 -7.31 -2.62 3.81
C ALA A 18 -7.46 -4.03 3.23
N ARG A 19 -7.43 -5.06 4.09
CA ARG A 19 -7.67 -6.46 3.73
C ARG A 19 -8.43 -7.16 4.86
N SER A 20 -9.33 -8.10 4.52
CA SER A 20 -10.03 -8.97 5.47
C SER A 20 -10.74 -8.26 6.64
N GLY A 21 -11.26 -7.05 6.41
CA GLY A 21 -11.95 -6.24 7.44
C GLY A 21 -11.02 -5.47 8.39
N GLY A 22 -9.70 -5.54 8.21
CA GLY A 22 -8.70 -4.80 8.99
C GLY A 22 -7.73 -3.99 8.13
N ILE A 23 -6.77 -3.34 8.79
CA ILE A 23 -5.64 -2.65 8.15
C ILE A 23 -4.34 -3.37 8.50
N GLU A 24 -3.60 -3.78 7.47
CA GLU A 24 -2.31 -4.46 7.59
C GLU A 24 -1.25 -3.79 6.71
N THR A 25 0.02 -4.11 6.96
CA THR A 25 1.15 -3.70 6.12
C THR A 25 1.53 -4.81 5.16
N ILE A 26 1.82 -4.44 3.91
CA ILE A 26 2.20 -5.41 2.86
C ILE A 26 3.72 -5.50 2.71
N THR A 27 4.17 -6.62 2.15
CA THR A 27 5.56 -6.82 1.74
C THR A 27 5.76 -6.42 0.28
N ASN A 28 6.99 -6.06 -0.08
CA ASN A 28 7.43 -5.92 -1.46
C ASN A 28 7.87 -7.26 -2.07
N GLU A 29 8.38 -7.24 -3.30
CA GLU A 29 8.82 -8.44 -4.02
C GLU A 29 10.01 -9.18 -3.38
N TYR A 30 10.72 -8.55 -2.44
CA TYR A 30 11.79 -9.18 -1.65
C TYR A 30 11.28 -9.75 -0.31
N SER A 31 9.95 -9.79 -0.10
CA SER A 31 9.29 -10.13 1.16
C SER A 31 9.57 -9.16 2.32
N ASP A 32 10.24 -8.03 2.09
CA ASP A 32 10.43 -6.97 3.09
C ASP A 32 9.14 -6.16 3.28
N ARG A 33 8.77 -5.85 4.53
CA ARG A 33 7.68 -4.87 4.83
C ARG A 33 8.07 -3.41 4.60
N CYS A 34 9.32 -3.13 4.28
CA CYS A 34 9.82 -1.78 4.02
C CYS A 34 10.53 -1.72 2.67
N THR A 35 10.28 -0.65 1.91
CA THR A 35 10.90 -0.42 0.59
C THR A 35 11.83 0.78 0.68
N PRO A 36 13.14 0.66 0.44
CA PRO A 36 14.10 1.77 0.52
C PRO A 36 13.71 2.99 -0.31
N ALA A 37 13.85 4.19 0.27
CA ALA A 37 13.56 5.47 -0.37
C ALA A 37 14.72 5.89 -1.31
N CYS A 38 14.95 5.10 -2.36
CA CYS A 38 15.98 5.37 -3.36
C CYS A 38 15.64 4.88 -4.77
N VAL A 39 16.19 5.60 -5.74
CA VAL A 39 16.08 5.36 -7.17
C VAL A 39 17.51 5.25 -7.74
N SER A 40 17.77 4.23 -8.56
CA SER A 40 19.02 4.01 -9.30
C SER A 40 18.70 4.13 -10.79
N LEU A 41 19.33 5.07 -11.48
CA LEU A 41 19.15 5.29 -12.92
C LEU A 41 20.35 4.71 -13.67
N ALA A 42 20.11 3.87 -14.66
CA ALA A 42 21.14 3.09 -15.36
C ALA A 42 21.04 3.24 -16.90
N SER A 43 21.84 2.46 -17.63
CA SER A 43 21.92 2.47 -19.10
C SER A 43 20.73 1.80 -19.80
N LYS A 44 20.13 0.76 -19.20
CA LYS A 44 19.00 0.03 -19.82
C LYS A 44 17.63 0.42 -19.24
N ASN A 45 17.53 0.56 -17.92
CA ASN A 45 16.28 0.83 -17.19
C ASN A 45 16.54 1.65 -15.91
N ARG A 46 15.50 1.95 -15.13
CA ARG A 46 15.63 2.41 -13.75
C ARG A 46 15.35 1.26 -12.78
N MET A 47 15.88 1.37 -11.58
CA MET A 47 15.65 0.47 -10.45
C MET A 47 15.26 1.29 -9.24
N ILE A 48 14.35 0.75 -8.41
CA ILE A 48 13.72 1.49 -7.31
C ILE A 48 13.61 0.56 -6.10
N GLY A 49 13.70 1.11 -4.89
CA GLY A 49 13.57 0.30 -3.67
C GLY A 49 14.78 -0.59 -3.41
N ASN A 50 14.53 -1.86 -3.10
CA ASN A 50 15.56 -2.85 -2.77
C ASN A 50 16.61 -3.00 -3.89
N ALA A 51 16.19 -3.09 -5.16
CA ALA A 51 17.12 -3.17 -6.31
C ALA A 51 18.10 -1.99 -6.38
N ALA A 52 17.59 -0.76 -6.18
CA ALA A 52 18.41 0.46 -6.11
C ALA A 52 19.33 0.51 -4.89
N LYS A 53 18.97 -0.15 -3.79
CA LYS A 53 19.80 -0.27 -2.59
C LYS A 53 20.95 -1.26 -2.80
N SER A 54 20.71 -2.39 -3.46
CA SER A 54 21.77 -3.37 -3.79
C SER A 54 22.86 -2.78 -4.68
N GLN A 55 22.50 -1.93 -5.65
CA GLN A 55 23.47 -1.23 -6.50
C GLN A 55 24.10 0.03 -5.89
N MET A 56 23.86 0.32 -4.59
CA MET A 56 24.32 1.56 -3.94
C MET A 56 25.84 1.77 -4.08
N THR A 57 26.64 0.69 -4.04
CA THR A 57 28.11 0.75 -4.08
C THR A 57 28.68 0.75 -5.51
N THR A 58 27.93 0.27 -6.51
CA THR A 58 28.38 0.18 -7.92
C THR A 58 27.92 1.39 -8.74
N ASN A 59 26.64 1.77 -8.65
CA ASN A 59 26.07 2.89 -9.41
C ASN A 59 25.93 4.18 -8.56
N PHE A 60 26.88 4.43 -7.64
CA PHE A 60 26.74 5.45 -6.58
C PHE A 60 26.45 6.87 -7.10
N LYS A 61 26.94 7.24 -8.29
CA LYS A 61 26.75 8.56 -8.91
C LYS A 61 25.34 8.80 -9.44
N ASN A 62 24.65 7.75 -9.90
CA ASN A 62 23.30 7.84 -10.49
C ASN A 62 22.20 7.32 -9.54
N LYS A 63 22.58 7.05 -8.28
CA LYS A 63 21.70 6.49 -7.24
C LYS A 63 21.22 7.55 -6.25
N VAL A 64 20.04 8.09 -6.53
CA VAL A 64 19.40 9.19 -5.78
C VAL A 64 18.77 8.66 -4.48
N HIS A 65 18.99 9.36 -3.38
CA HIS A 65 18.44 9.03 -2.05
C HIS A 65 18.52 10.23 -1.10
N GLY A 66 17.70 10.26 -0.05
CA GLY A 66 17.59 11.42 0.87
C GLY A 66 16.88 12.64 0.26
N PHE A 67 16.47 12.57 -1.01
CA PHE A 67 15.85 13.63 -1.80
C PHE A 67 14.57 14.21 -1.19
N LYS A 68 13.88 13.49 -0.29
CA LYS A 68 12.72 14.01 0.47
C LYS A 68 13.03 15.35 1.16
N LYS A 69 14.29 15.62 1.53
CA LYS A 69 14.68 16.89 2.18
C LYS A 69 14.89 18.07 1.21
N PHE A 70 14.74 17.85 -0.10
CA PHE A 70 14.91 18.87 -1.15
C PHE A 70 13.59 19.29 -1.84
N HIS A 71 12.44 18.70 -1.47
CA HIS A 71 11.12 19.11 -1.95
C HIS A 71 10.91 20.63 -1.81
N GLY A 72 10.44 21.30 -2.86
CA GLY A 72 10.15 22.74 -2.86
C GLY A 72 11.35 23.70 -2.72
N ARG A 73 12.58 23.21 -2.50
CA ARG A 73 13.75 24.05 -2.18
C ARG A 73 14.39 24.70 -3.39
N ALA A 74 14.83 25.94 -3.20
CA ALA A 74 15.76 26.63 -4.08
C ALA A 74 17.13 25.90 -4.10
N PHE A 75 17.82 25.89 -5.25
CA PHE A 75 19.18 25.34 -5.32
C PHE A 75 20.15 26.13 -4.43
N ASP A 76 20.02 27.45 -4.38
CA ASP A 76 20.91 28.34 -3.60
C ASP A 76 20.57 28.39 -2.09
N ASP A 77 19.63 27.56 -1.62
CA ASP A 77 19.31 27.42 -0.20
C ASP A 77 20.56 26.98 0.59
N PRO A 78 20.94 27.67 1.68
CA PRO A 78 22.08 27.29 2.52
C PRO A 78 22.05 25.83 3.00
N PHE A 79 20.86 25.27 3.25
CA PHE A 79 20.71 23.86 3.60
C PHE A 79 21.09 22.94 2.42
N VAL A 80 20.65 23.27 1.21
CA VAL A 80 20.97 22.49 0.00
C VAL A 80 22.47 22.56 -0.31
N GLN A 81 23.10 23.72 -0.18
CA GLN A 81 24.55 23.86 -0.38
C GLN A 81 25.38 23.16 0.72
N ALA A 82 24.90 23.10 1.97
CA ALA A 82 25.56 22.38 3.06
C ALA A 82 25.45 20.84 2.93
N GLU A 83 24.38 20.33 2.33
CA GLU A 83 24.21 18.89 2.07
C GLU A 83 24.87 18.43 0.77
N LYS A 84 24.91 19.27 -0.26
CA LYS A 84 25.52 19.00 -1.57
C LYS A 84 26.90 18.27 -1.52
N PRO A 85 27.90 18.69 -0.70
CA PRO A 85 29.19 18.00 -0.64
C PRO A 85 29.16 16.62 0.06
N LYS A 86 28.05 16.26 0.72
CA LYS A 86 27.86 14.95 1.37
C LYS A 86 27.20 13.92 0.46
N LEU A 87 26.70 14.33 -0.72
CA LEU A 87 25.97 13.46 -1.64
C LEU A 87 26.91 12.80 -2.66
N PRO A 88 26.73 11.51 -2.99
CA PRO A 88 27.51 10.85 -4.04
C PRO A 88 27.01 11.19 -5.46
N TYR A 89 25.85 11.83 -5.58
CA TYR A 89 25.20 12.24 -6.84
C TYR A 89 25.16 13.77 -6.98
N SER A 90 25.01 14.27 -8.20
CA SER A 90 25.10 15.72 -8.48
C SER A 90 23.76 16.43 -8.33
N LEU A 91 23.74 17.54 -7.59
CA LEU A 91 22.63 18.50 -7.60
C LEU A 91 22.84 19.56 -8.70
N HIS A 92 21.74 19.97 -9.34
CA HIS A 92 21.69 20.94 -10.44
C HIS A 92 20.69 22.07 -10.13
N LYS A 93 20.92 23.25 -10.69
CA LYS A 93 19.97 24.38 -10.60
C LYS A 93 18.98 24.32 -11.75
N LEU A 94 17.70 24.14 -11.45
CA LEU A 94 16.64 24.13 -12.46
C LEU A 94 16.38 25.56 -13.00
N PRO A 95 15.75 25.73 -14.18
CA PRO A 95 15.46 27.05 -14.74
C PRO A 95 14.60 27.95 -13.83
N ASN A 96 13.72 27.34 -13.02
CA ASN A 96 12.91 28.02 -12.00
C ASN A 96 13.68 28.32 -10.69
N GLY A 97 14.99 28.03 -10.63
CA GLY A 97 15.83 28.22 -9.45
C GLY A 97 15.78 27.11 -8.40
N ASN A 98 14.90 26.11 -8.54
CA ASN A 98 14.81 24.99 -7.58
C ASN A 98 15.96 23.99 -7.74
N ALA A 99 16.16 23.17 -6.70
CA ALA A 99 17.10 22.06 -6.73
C ALA A 99 16.57 20.91 -7.59
N GLY A 100 17.34 20.52 -8.61
CA GLY A 100 17.16 19.28 -9.37
C GLY A 100 18.32 18.32 -9.15
N VAL A 101 18.21 17.11 -9.68
CA VAL A 101 19.21 16.04 -9.58
C VAL A 101 19.71 15.68 -10.97
N LYS A 102 21.03 15.76 -11.19
CA LYS A 102 21.68 15.36 -12.45
C LYS A 102 22.28 13.97 -12.32
N VAL A 103 21.95 13.11 -13.28
CA VAL A 103 22.37 11.70 -13.39
C VAL A 103 22.51 11.28 -14.85
N ARG A 104 23.22 10.18 -15.11
CA ARG A 104 23.25 9.53 -16.42
C ARG A 104 22.15 8.46 -16.49
N TYR A 105 21.24 8.56 -17.45
CA TYR A 105 20.11 7.64 -17.66
C TYR A 105 19.87 7.37 -19.14
N LEU A 106 19.82 6.09 -19.53
CA LEU A 106 19.88 5.65 -20.93
C LEU A 106 21.12 6.23 -21.64
N ASP A 107 22.26 6.18 -20.92
CA ASP A 107 23.57 6.76 -21.26
C ASP A 107 23.64 8.28 -21.53
N GLU A 108 22.51 8.99 -21.46
CA GLU A 108 22.42 10.44 -21.59
C GLU A 108 22.47 11.15 -20.23
N ASP A 109 23.09 12.35 -20.18
CA ASP A 109 23.06 13.24 -19.01
C ASP A 109 21.67 13.89 -18.88
N LYS A 110 20.88 13.48 -17.88
CA LYS A 110 19.52 13.97 -17.63
C LYS A 110 19.41 14.64 -16.26
N VAL A 111 18.50 15.63 -16.17
CA VAL A 111 18.20 16.37 -14.95
C VAL A 111 16.74 16.17 -14.61
N PHE A 112 16.48 15.60 -13.43
CA PHE A 112 15.14 15.37 -12.91
C PHE A 112 14.82 16.33 -11.75
N THR A 113 13.56 16.71 -11.59
CA THR A 113 13.11 17.45 -10.40
C THR A 113 12.91 16.52 -9.21
N VAL A 114 12.78 17.06 -8.01
CA VAL A 114 12.50 16.25 -6.80
C VAL A 114 11.11 15.64 -6.87
N GLU A 115 10.15 16.36 -7.46
CA GLU A 115 8.79 15.87 -7.75
C GLU A 115 8.83 14.63 -8.64
N GLN A 116 9.63 14.65 -9.72
CA GLN A 116 9.79 13.49 -10.60
C GLN A 116 10.42 12.30 -9.86
N ILE A 117 11.53 12.49 -9.14
CA ILE A 117 12.21 11.40 -8.40
C ILE A 117 11.29 10.79 -7.33
N THR A 118 10.50 11.60 -6.62
CA THR A 118 9.47 11.11 -5.69
C THR A 118 8.31 10.43 -6.42
N GLY A 119 7.95 10.90 -7.62
CA GLY A 119 7.00 10.24 -8.53
C GLY A 119 7.43 8.81 -8.85
N MET A 120 8.68 8.59 -9.29
CA MET A 120 9.23 7.24 -9.56
C MET A 120 9.08 6.32 -8.33
N LEU A 121 9.42 6.83 -7.14
CA LEU A 121 9.28 6.07 -5.90
C LEU A 121 7.80 5.74 -5.59
N LEU A 122 6.88 6.68 -5.81
CA LEU A 122 5.45 6.47 -5.63
C LEU A 122 4.88 5.47 -6.65
N THR A 123 5.35 5.47 -7.91
CA THR A 123 5.03 4.45 -8.92
C THR A 123 5.40 3.05 -8.42
N LYS A 124 6.62 2.87 -7.88
CA LYS A 124 7.03 1.56 -7.33
C LYS A 124 6.19 1.12 -6.11
N LEU A 125 5.80 2.06 -5.26
CA LEU A 125 4.94 1.77 -4.10
C LEU A 125 3.49 1.46 -4.55
N LYS A 126 3.02 2.05 -5.65
CA LYS A 126 1.76 1.70 -6.34
C LYS A 126 1.82 0.29 -6.94
N GLU A 127 2.83 -0.03 -7.75
CA GLU A 127 3.03 -1.40 -8.30
C GLU A 127 3.01 -2.48 -7.20
N THR A 128 3.70 -2.21 -6.09
CA THR A 128 3.73 -3.12 -4.92
C THR A 128 2.34 -3.30 -4.30
N SER A 129 1.59 -2.20 -4.19
CA SER A 129 0.19 -2.22 -3.71
C SER A 129 -0.74 -2.98 -4.65
N GLU A 130 -0.61 -2.79 -5.96
CA GLU A 130 -1.40 -3.46 -6.99
C GLU A 130 -1.10 -4.96 -7.04
N SER A 131 0.17 -5.34 -6.95
CA SER A 131 0.59 -6.74 -6.86
C SER A 131 0.09 -7.43 -5.58
N ALA A 132 0.04 -6.72 -4.45
CA ALA A 132 -0.49 -7.27 -3.20
C ALA A 132 -2.04 -7.35 -3.18
N LEU A 133 -2.74 -6.39 -3.79
CA LEU A 133 -4.21 -6.35 -3.81
C LEU A 133 -4.85 -7.08 -5.01
N LYS A 134 -4.05 -7.43 -6.03
CA LYS A 134 -4.48 -7.95 -7.34
C LYS A 134 -5.57 -7.10 -8.00
N LYS A 135 -5.49 -5.78 -7.79
CA LYS A 135 -6.44 -4.75 -8.21
C LYS A 135 -5.70 -3.44 -8.46
N PRO A 136 -6.13 -2.59 -9.41
CA PRO A 136 -5.52 -1.28 -9.63
C PRO A 136 -5.64 -0.37 -8.39
N VAL A 137 -4.68 0.53 -8.24
CA VAL A 137 -4.58 1.51 -7.15
C VAL A 137 -4.56 2.90 -7.76
N VAL A 138 -5.65 3.64 -7.51
CA VAL A 138 -5.83 5.02 -7.95
C VAL A 138 -5.75 5.94 -6.73
N ASP A 139 -6.59 5.70 -5.73
CA ASP A 139 -6.70 6.54 -4.54
C ASP A 139 -5.70 6.14 -3.45
N CYS A 140 -5.04 7.12 -2.83
CA CYS A 140 -4.13 6.89 -1.71
C CYS A 140 -4.13 8.05 -0.69
N VAL A 141 -3.61 7.78 0.51
CA VAL A 141 -3.21 8.81 1.49
C VAL A 141 -1.70 8.71 1.72
N ILE A 142 -1.01 9.85 1.69
CA ILE A 142 0.46 9.92 1.77
C ILE A 142 0.87 10.67 3.04
N SER A 143 1.90 10.16 3.74
CA SER A 143 2.44 10.80 4.93
C SER A 143 3.46 11.91 4.62
N VAL A 144 3.40 12.99 5.39
CA VAL A 144 4.38 14.09 5.36
C VAL A 144 4.78 14.49 6.77
N PRO A 145 6.02 14.98 7.00
CA PRO A 145 6.39 15.55 8.28
C PRO A 145 5.51 16.73 8.65
N SER A 146 5.19 16.87 9.94
CA SER A 146 4.31 17.96 10.41
C SER A 146 4.85 19.34 10.01
N PHE A 147 6.17 19.51 10.04
CA PHE A 147 6.90 20.72 9.66
C PHE A 147 6.97 21.01 8.15
N PHE A 148 6.44 20.17 7.26
CA PHE A 148 6.44 20.49 5.83
C PHE A 148 5.60 21.75 5.55
N THR A 149 6.22 22.71 4.87
CA THR A 149 5.63 23.97 4.39
C THR A 149 4.64 23.73 3.23
N ASP A 150 3.93 24.78 2.82
CA ASP A 150 3.02 24.78 1.69
C ASP A 150 3.71 24.31 0.39
N ALA A 151 4.95 24.78 0.16
CA ALA A 151 5.77 24.39 -0.98
C ALA A 151 6.20 22.91 -0.95
N GLU A 152 6.66 22.42 0.20
CA GLU A 152 7.02 21.00 0.37
C GLU A 152 5.78 20.09 0.20
N ARG A 153 4.60 20.54 0.68
CA ARG A 153 3.32 19.82 0.50
C ARG A 153 2.85 19.80 -0.96
N ARG A 154 2.93 20.92 -1.68
CA ARG A 154 2.65 20.96 -3.14
C ARG A 154 3.58 20.06 -3.92
N SER A 155 4.89 20.12 -3.64
CA SER A 155 5.91 19.29 -4.27
C SER A 155 5.66 17.77 -4.07
N VAL A 156 5.16 17.34 -2.91
CA VAL A 156 4.71 15.93 -2.70
C VAL A 156 3.36 15.63 -3.37
N PHE A 157 2.42 16.59 -3.41
CA PHE A 157 1.14 16.42 -4.08
C PHE A 157 1.29 16.27 -5.59
N ASP A 158 2.12 17.10 -6.22
CA ASP A 158 2.44 17.01 -7.65
C ASP A 158 3.19 15.71 -7.97
N ALA A 159 4.11 15.27 -7.11
CA ALA A 159 4.75 13.95 -7.24
C ALA A 159 3.75 12.78 -7.24
N SER A 160 2.65 12.87 -6.48
CA SER A 160 1.59 11.86 -6.50
C SER A 160 0.79 11.87 -7.81
N GLN A 161 0.57 13.05 -8.40
CA GLN A 161 -0.05 13.17 -9.72
C GLN A 161 0.85 12.59 -10.82
N ILE A 162 2.18 12.78 -10.74
CA ILE A 162 3.17 12.17 -11.66
C ILE A 162 3.07 10.63 -11.65
N ALA A 163 2.94 10.01 -10.48
CA ALA A 163 2.78 8.55 -10.34
C ALA A 163 1.38 8.02 -10.75
N GLY A 164 0.49 8.89 -11.23
CA GLY A 164 -0.90 8.56 -11.53
C GLY A 164 -1.66 8.09 -10.28
N LEU A 165 -1.47 8.77 -9.14
CA LEU A 165 -2.18 8.54 -7.88
C LEU A 165 -3.05 9.75 -7.52
N ASN A 166 -4.29 9.50 -7.15
CA ASN A 166 -5.18 10.48 -6.54
C ASN A 166 -4.90 10.56 -5.03
N CYS A 167 -4.11 11.55 -4.62
CA CYS A 167 -3.84 11.79 -3.20
C CYS A 167 -5.07 12.40 -2.50
N LEU A 168 -5.89 11.55 -1.86
CA LEU A 168 -7.09 11.97 -1.13
C LEU A 168 -6.76 12.89 0.06
N ARG A 169 -5.57 12.72 0.67
CA ARG A 169 -5.08 13.55 1.77
C ARG A 169 -3.56 13.42 1.91
N LEU A 170 -2.87 14.53 2.14
CA LEU A 170 -1.56 14.53 2.81
C LEU A 170 -1.80 14.60 4.32
N ILE A 171 -1.32 13.61 5.07
CA ILE A 171 -1.50 13.54 6.53
C ILE A 171 -0.15 13.70 7.24
N ASN A 172 -0.15 14.42 8.36
CA ASN A 172 1.06 14.57 9.18
C ASN A 172 1.46 13.20 9.78
N ASP A 173 2.74 12.82 9.70
CA ASP A 173 3.25 11.50 10.15
C ASP A 173 2.75 11.13 11.57
N THR A 174 2.88 12.07 12.51
CA THR A 174 2.46 11.91 13.91
C THR A 174 0.93 11.89 14.08
N THR A 175 0.16 12.50 13.17
CA THR A 175 -1.31 12.46 13.16
C THR A 175 -1.83 11.13 12.60
N ALA A 176 -1.14 10.53 11.62
CA ALA A 176 -1.43 9.17 11.17
C ALA A 176 -1.19 8.16 12.32
N VAL A 177 -0.09 8.31 13.07
CA VAL A 177 0.20 7.52 14.27
C VAL A 177 -0.86 7.71 15.35
N ALA A 178 -1.31 8.95 15.58
CA ALA A 178 -2.39 9.26 16.51
C ALA A 178 -3.74 8.66 16.08
N LEU A 179 -4.05 8.62 14.78
CA LEU A 179 -5.23 7.95 14.24
C LEU A 179 -5.18 6.44 14.47
N ALA A 180 -4.02 5.81 14.21
CA ALA A 180 -3.79 4.40 14.45
C ALA A 180 -3.92 4.03 15.95
N TYR A 181 -3.53 4.92 16.87
CA TYR A 181 -3.82 4.78 18.29
C TYR A 181 -5.32 4.92 18.61
N GLY A 182 -5.95 5.99 18.12
CA GLY A 182 -7.29 6.40 18.52
C GLY A 182 -8.40 5.45 18.10
N ILE A 183 -8.32 4.85 16.91
CA ILE A 183 -9.39 3.96 16.39
C ILE A 183 -9.47 2.63 17.14
N TYR A 184 -8.32 2.05 17.51
CA TYR A 184 -8.27 0.75 18.20
C TYR A 184 -8.43 0.86 19.72
N LYS A 185 -8.32 2.06 20.31
CA LYS A 185 -8.57 2.28 21.74
C LYS A 185 -10.07 2.34 22.05
N GLN A 186 -10.54 1.37 22.84
CA GLN A 186 -11.94 1.27 23.25
C GLN A 186 -12.24 2.07 24.53
N ASP A 187 -11.21 2.34 25.34
CA ASP A 187 -11.28 2.98 26.66
C ASP A 187 -11.09 4.52 26.60
N LEU A 188 -11.45 5.16 25.49
CA LEU A 188 -11.34 6.60 25.32
C LEU A 188 -12.52 7.35 25.99
N PRO A 189 -12.29 8.49 26.64
CA PRO A 189 -13.33 9.24 27.36
C PRO A 189 -14.50 9.69 26.47
N THR A 190 -15.71 9.82 27.03
CA THR A 190 -16.85 10.41 26.32
C THR A 190 -16.62 11.90 26.02
N PRO A 191 -17.33 12.54 25.06
CA PRO A 191 -17.13 13.95 24.73
C PRO A 191 -17.34 14.92 25.91
N GLU A 192 -18.13 14.53 26.91
CA GLU A 192 -18.38 15.28 28.15
C GLU A 192 -17.23 15.17 29.17
N GLU A 193 -16.46 14.08 29.12
CA GLU A 193 -15.34 13.84 30.01
C GLU A 193 -14.09 14.65 29.58
N ARG A 194 -13.12 14.76 30.50
CA ARG A 194 -11.83 15.39 30.18
C ARG A 194 -11.08 14.53 29.15
N PRO A 195 -10.59 15.11 28.04
CA PRO A 195 -9.94 14.34 26.99
C PRO A 195 -8.68 13.64 27.51
N ARG A 196 -8.41 12.44 26.98
CA ARG A 196 -7.17 11.73 27.26
C ARG A 196 -6.04 12.35 26.43
N ASN A 197 -5.19 13.13 27.09
CA ASN A 197 -4.02 13.71 26.44
C ASN A 197 -2.90 12.67 26.29
N VAL A 198 -2.34 12.57 25.09
CA VAL A 198 -1.24 11.66 24.72
C VAL A 198 -0.26 12.42 23.83
N VAL A 199 1.04 12.27 24.10
CA VAL A 199 2.10 12.77 23.20
C VAL A 199 2.63 11.62 22.35
N PHE A 200 2.75 11.85 21.05
CA PHE A 200 3.48 10.97 20.15
C PHE A 200 4.85 11.57 19.86
N VAL A 201 5.88 10.74 19.95
CA VAL A 201 7.28 11.12 19.73
C VAL A 201 7.83 10.23 18.62
N ASP A 202 8.06 10.83 17.46
CA ASP A 202 8.68 10.20 16.29
C ASP A 202 10.16 10.55 16.23
N MET A 203 11.02 9.55 16.05
CA MET A 203 12.41 9.76 15.64
C MET A 203 12.75 8.85 14.46
N GLY A 204 12.59 9.40 13.26
CA GLY A 204 12.92 8.73 12.01
C GLY A 204 14.42 8.77 11.68
N HIS A 205 14.74 8.51 10.41
CA HIS A 205 16.12 8.57 9.91
C HIS A 205 16.72 9.97 9.93
N ALA A 206 15.95 11.03 9.67
CA ALA A 206 16.52 12.37 9.43
C ALA A 206 15.78 13.52 10.14
N SER A 207 14.84 13.25 11.03
CA SER A 207 14.09 14.27 11.78
C SER A 207 13.46 13.68 13.04
N PHE A 208 13.23 14.54 14.02
CA PHE A 208 12.56 14.25 15.28
C PHE A 208 11.29 15.09 15.37
N GLN A 209 10.16 14.49 15.70
CA GLN A 209 8.85 15.15 15.72
C GLN A 209 8.09 14.79 16.99
N VAL A 210 7.39 15.75 17.58
CA VAL A 210 6.59 15.58 18.79
C VAL A 210 5.22 16.21 18.56
N SER A 211 4.16 15.45 18.82
CA SER A 211 2.77 15.92 18.69
C SER A 211 2.00 15.67 19.98
N LEU A 212 1.47 16.73 20.59
CA LEU A 212 0.53 16.63 21.71
C LEU A 212 -0.88 16.53 21.16
N THR A 213 -1.59 15.47 21.55
CA THR A 213 -2.95 15.16 21.08
C THR A 213 -3.91 14.99 22.25
N ALA A 214 -5.19 15.28 21.98
CA ALA A 214 -6.31 15.07 22.88
C ALA A 214 -7.30 14.08 22.24
N PHE A 215 -7.63 13.00 22.96
CA PHE A 215 -8.58 11.99 22.51
C PHE A 215 -9.89 12.00 23.29
N HIS A 216 -10.97 11.86 22.54
CA HIS A 216 -12.29 11.44 22.98
C HIS A 216 -12.74 10.24 22.13
N LYS A 217 -13.77 9.52 22.57
CA LYS A 217 -14.38 8.42 21.82
C LYS A 217 -14.84 8.91 20.44
N GLY A 218 -14.19 8.42 19.38
CA GLY A 218 -14.46 8.83 17.99
C GLY A 218 -13.87 10.18 17.56
N LYS A 219 -12.96 10.79 18.34
CA LYS A 219 -12.41 12.11 18.01
C LYS A 219 -10.96 12.30 18.47
N LEU A 220 -10.12 12.75 17.54
CA LEU A 220 -8.74 13.18 17.74
C LEU A 220 -8.64 14.68 17.45
N LYS A 221 -8.06 15.44 18.39
CA LYS A 221 -7.60 16.81 18.14
C LYS A 221 -6.10 16.91 18.45
N VAL A 222 -5.30 17.29 17.48
CA VAL A 222 -3.93 17.75 17.70
C VAL A 222 -3.99 19.12 18.40
N LEU A 223 -3.19 19.31 19.46
CA LEU A 223 -3.14 20.55 20.23
C LEU A 223 -1.91 21.39 19.87
N ALA A 224 -0.76 20.76 19.67
CA ALA A 224 0.48 21.40 19.25
C ALA A 224 1.46 20.38 18.66
N THR A 225 2.32 20.82 17.74
CA THR A 225 3.50 20.07 17.28
C THR A 225 4.79 20.85 17.54
N ALA A 226 5.89 20.12 17.73
CA ALA A 226 7.26 20.62 17.83
C ALA A 226 8.21 19.62 17.15
N PHE A 227 9.36 20.07 16.65
CA PHE A 227 10.23 19.23 15.83
C PHE A 227 11.67 19.73 15.82
N ASP A 228 12.58 18.83 15.45
CA ASP A 228 13.97 19.12 15.11
C ASP A 228 14.27 18.53 13.72
N LEU A 229 14.73 19.41 12.83
CA LEU A 229 14.97 19.14 11.41
C LEU A 229 16.33 18.46 11.15
N HIS A 230 17.21 18.46 12.15
CA HIS A 230 18.60 18.05 12.05
C HIS A 230 18.96 16.91 13.01
N LEU A 231 18.00 16.39 13.78
CA LEU A 231 18.15 15.28 14.72
C LEU A 231 17.40 14.04 14.26
N GLY A 232 18.11 12.96 13.94
CA GLY A 232 17.55 11.68 13.50
C GLY A 232 18.56 10.54 13.54
N GLY A 233 18.14 9.35 13.13
CA GLY A 233 19.01 8.16 13.08
C GLY A 233 20.31 8.34 12.29
N ARG A 234 20.31 9.20 11.25
CA ARG A 234 21.47 9.55 10.41
C ARG A 234 22.58 10.25 11.18
N ASN A 235 22.27 11.05 12.19
CA ASN A 235 23.29 11.80 12.94
C ASN A 235 24.17 10.88 13.78
N PHE A 236 23.61 9.77 14.27
CA PHE A 236 24.38 8.69 14.89
C PHE A 236 25.27 7.97 13.87
N ASP A 237 24.82 7.82 12.62
CA ASP A 237 25.64 7.22 11.55
C ASP A 237 26.78 8.15 11.13
N GLU A 238 26.51 9.46 10.97
CA GLU A 238 27.54 10.48 10.67
C GLU A 238 28.57 10.56 11.80
N ALA A 239 28.14 10.59 13.08
CA ALA A 239 29.07 10.60 14.21
C ALA A 239 29.94 9.33 14.31
N LEU A 240 29.39 8.15 13.97
CA LEU A 240 30.16 6.90 13.88
C LEU A 240 31.15 6.92 12.72
N VAL A 241 30.71 7.37 11.54
CA VAL A 241 31.59 7.50 10.35
C VAL A 241 32.72 8.48 10.62
N ASP A 242 32.44 9.62 11.25
CA ASP A 242 33.45 10.62 11.62
C ASP A 242 34.49 10.05 12.60
N PHE A 243 34.04 9.29 13.61
CA PHE A 243 34.91 8.57 14.55
C PHE A 243 35.84 7.57 13.82
N PHE A 244 35.28 6.67 13.00
CA PHE A 244 36.08 5.68 12.29
C PHE A 244 36.96 6.28 11.19
N CYS A 245 36.57 7.41 10.57
CA CYS A 245 37.43 8.13 9.62
C CYS A 245 38.74 8.59 10.29
N GLU A 246 38.66 9.20 11.48
CA GLU A 246 39.86 9.66 12.20
C GLU A 246 40.64 8.50 12.83
N GLU A 247 39.98 7.41 13.26
CA GLU A 247 40.69 6.19 13.68
C GLU A 247 41.47 5.58 12.50
N PHE A 248 40.85 5.37 11.34
CA PHE A 248 41.50 4.71 10.19
C PHE A 248 42.60 5.58 9.57
N LYS A 249 42.45 6.90 9.59
CA LYS A 249 43.50 7.87 9.26
C LYS A 249 44.68 7.81 10.23
N SER A 250 44.44 7.52 11.52
CA SER A 250 45.50 7.37 12.53
C SER A 250 46.19 6.00 12.49
N LYS A 251 45.40 4.93 12.31
CA LYS A 251 45.80 3.52 12.45
C LYS A 251 46.27 2.87 11.16
N TYR A 252 45.58 3.15 10.05
CA TYR A 252 45.84 2.60 8.72
C TYR A 252 46.37 3.65 7.72
N LYS A 253 46.43 4.93 8.10
CA LYS A 253 46.81 6.07 7.24
C LYS A 253 45.88 6.26 6.01
N LEU A 254 44.64 5.79 6.10
CA LEU A 254 43.63 5.88 5.04
C LEU A 254 42.77 7.14 5.20
N ASN A 255 42.74 8.02 4.20
CA ASN A 255 41.78 9.14 4.17
C ASN A 255 40.47 8.72 3.49
N VAL A 256 39.56 8.14 4.26
CA VAL A 256 38.28 7.59 3.78
C VAL A 256 37.45 8.63 3.01
N ARG A 257 37.49 9.91 3.40
CA ARG A 257 36.66 10.97 2.79
C ARG A 257 37.05 11.31 1.35
N GLU A 258 38.26 10.96 0.91
CA GLU A 258 38.71 11.14 -0.48
C GLU A 258 38.14 10.06 -1.43
N ASN A 259 37.62 8.96 -0.89
CA ASN A 259 37.09 7.83 -1.66
C ASN A 259 35.59 7.62 -1.38
N PRO A 260 34.69 8.17 -2.22
CA PRO A 260 33.24 8.03 -2.03
C PRO A 260 32.74 6.59 -1.93
N ARG A 261 33.42 5.61 -2.57
CA ARG A 261 33.04 4.19 -2.51
C ARG A 261 33.40 3.58 -1.15
N ALA A 262 34.55 3.93 -0.58
CA ALA A 262 34.95 3.51 0.76
C ALA A 262 34.06 4.18 1.83
N LEU A 263 33.82 5.49 1.73
CA LEU A 263 32.95 6.23 2.63
C LEU A 263 31.52 5.66 2.65
N LEU A 264 30.97 5.30 1.49
CA LEU A 264 29.63 4.72 1.37
C LEU A 264 29.53 3.30 1.97
N ARG A 265 30.59 2.48 1.85
CA ARG A 265 30.69 1.19 2.57
C ARG A 265 30.77 1.42 4.09
N LEU A 266 31.53 2.42 4.55
CA LEU A 266 31.63 2.75 5.97
C LEU A 266 30.28 3.19 6.54
N HIS A 267 29.51 4.03 5.84
CA HIS A 267 28.13 4.37 6.23
C HIS A 267 27.23 3.13 6.38
N GLN A 268 27.31 2.15 5.47
CA GLN A 268 26.52 0.91 5.55
C GLN A 268 26.86 0.10 6.82
N GLU A 269 28.16 -0.06 7.13
CA GLU A 269 28.58 -0.80 8.32
C GLU A 269 28.33 -0.03 9.63
N CYS A 270 28.46 1.29 9.65
CA CYS A 270 28.06 2.12 10.79
C CYS A 270 26.55 2.02 11.07
N GLU A 271 25.70 2.00 10.05
CA GLU A 271 24.24 1.85 10.21
C GLU A 271 23.88 0.48 10.82
N LYS A 272 24.54 -0.60 10.35
CA LYS A 272 24.42 -1.94 10.93
C LYS A 272 24.90 -1.97 12.37
N LEU A 273 26.07 -1.41 12.65
CA LEU A 273 26.69 -1.40 13.99
C LEU A 273 25.83 -0.62 15.00
N LYS A 274 25.25 0.53 14.61
CA LYS A 274 24.25 1.28 15.41
C LYS A 274 23.03 0.44 15.74
N LYS A 275 22.50 -0.32 14.78
CA LYS A 275 21.36 -1.23 14.99
C LYS A 275 21.71 -2.37 15.94
N LEU A 276 22.89 -2.98 15.80
CA LEU A 276 23.39 -4.02 16.72
C LEU A 276 23.60 -3.47 18.14
N MET A 277 24.25 -2.30 18.29
CA MET A 277 24.43 -1.61 19.58
C MET A 277 23.09 -1.22 20.25
N SER A 278 22.00 -1.10 19.50
CA SER A 278 20.67 -0.83 20.08
C SER A 278 20.08 -2.05 20.80
N ALA A 279 20.48 -3.27 20.42
CA ALA A 279 20.12 -4.51 21.11
C ALA A 279 21.19 -4.89 22.15
N THR A 280 22.43 -5.04 21.70
CA THR A 280 23.58 -5.54 22.49
C THR A 280 24.38 -4.37 23.10
N SER A 281 24.79 -4.50 24.37
CA SER A 281 25.58 -3.49 25.08
C SER A 281 27.10 -3.75 25.08
N SER A 282 27.53 -4.96 24.74
CA SER A 282 28.94 -5.34 24.69
C SER A 282 29.70 -4.63 23.57
N ASP A 283 31.02 -4.81 23.60
CA ASP A 283 31.91 -4.51 22.50
C ASP A 283 31.53 -5.32 21.24
N LEU A 284 31.43 -4.64 20.09
CA LEU A 284 31.02 -5.21 18.81
C LEU A 284 32.04 -4.86 17.72
N PRO A 285 32.46 -5.82 16.88
CA PRO A 285 33.43 -5.56 15.81
C PRO A 285 32.81 -4.83 14.62
N LEU A 286 33.61 -3.98 13.99
CA LEU A 286 33.41 -3.48 12.63
C LEU A 286 34.63 -3.91 11.81
N ASN A 287 34.41 -4.83 10.88
CA ASN A 287 35.42 -5.36 9.96
C ASN A 287 34.96 -5.07 8.52
N ILE A 288 35.83 -4.52 7.68
CA ILE A 288 35.55 -4.27 6.27
C ILE A 288 36.74 -4.72 5.42
N GLU A 289 36.52 -5.76 4.62
CA GLU A 289 37.53 -6.37 3.74
C GLU A 289 37.73 -5.55 2.46
N CYS A 290 38.97 -5.49 1.97
CA CYS A 290 39.43 -4.70 0.82
C CYS A 290 38.80 -3.29 0.82
N PHE A 291 38.94 -2.57 1.93
CA PHE A 291 38.17 -1.35 2.18
C PHE A 291 38.61 -0.18 1.31
N MET A 292 39.93 0.06 1.25
CA MET A 292 40.59 1.03 0.39
C MET A 292 42.05 0.62 0.21
N ASN A 293 42.59 0.74 -1.01
CA ASN A 293 43.96 0.37 -1.36
C ASN A 293 44.32 -1.06 -0.94
N ASP A 294 43.37 -1.99 -1.09
CA ASP A 294 43.46 -3.41 -0.73
C ASP A 294 43.85 -3.69 0.74
N ILE A 295 43.63 -2.71 1.63
CA ILE A 295 43.79 -2.83 3.08
C ILE A 295 42.44 -3.17 3.71
N ASP A 296 42.44 -4.20 4.56
CA ASP A 296 41.34 -4.54 5.46
C ASP A 296 41.36 -3.62 6.69
N VAL A 297 40.19 -3.12 7.10
CA VAL A 297 40.04 -2.35 8.33
C VAL A 297 39.26 -3.15 9.37
N SER A 298 39.78 -3.18 10.60
CA SER A 298 39.13 -3.81 11.74
C SER A 298 39.19 -2.88 12.94
N SER A 299 38.04 -2.63 13.55
CA SER A 299 37.89 -1.89 14.80
C SER A 299 36.70 -2.42 15.59
N ARG A 300 36.38 -1.79 16.72
CA ARG A 300 35.27 -2.16 17.60
C ARG A 300 34.61 -0.93 18.21
N MET A 301 33.32 -1.08 18.55
CA MET A 301 32.56 -0.05 19.24
C MET A 301 31.58 -0.71 20.22
N ASN A 302 31.31 -0.02 21.32
CA ASN A 302 30.31 -0.42 22.30
C ASN A 302 29.26 0.70 22.49
N ARG A 303 28.12 0.36 23.10
CA ARG A 303 27.01 1.30 23.31
C ARG A 303 27.42 2.54 24.11
N HIS A 304 28.25 2.39 25.14
CA HIS A 304 28.67 3.51 25.98
C HIS A 304 29.46 4.55 25.19
N ASN A 305 30.40 4.10 24.35
CA ASN A 305 31.17 4.97 23.47
C ASN A 305 30.28 5.69 22.44
N LEU A 306 29.25 5.02 21.88
CA LEU A 306 28.26 5.66 21.01
C LEU A 306 27.47 6.76 21.74
N GLU A 307 27.03 6.48 22.98
CA GLU A 307 26.20 7.39 23.77
C GLU A 307 26.98 8.58 24.36
N LEU A 308 28.32 8.55 24.27
CA LEU A 308 29.25 9.66 24.54
C LEU A 308 29.52 10.56 23.31
N LEU A 309 29.16 10.14 22.09
CA LEU A 309 29.37 10.98 20.91
C LEU A 309 28.48 12.24 20.95
N PRO A 310 29.00 13.43 20.55
CA PRO A 310 28.29 14.69 20.72
C PRO A 310 27.07 14.79 19.79
N LEU A 311 25.89 14.79 20.40
CA LEU A 311 24.60 15.01 19.71
C LEU A 311 23.87 16.19 20.37
N ASN A 312 23.66 17.25 19.59
CA ASN A 312 22.94 18.43 20.01
C ASN A 312 21.43 18.14 20.01
N CYS A 313 20.82 17.97 21.18
CA CYS A 313 19.39 17.70 21.35
C CYS A 313 18.71 18.77 22.21
N ALA A 314 17.60 19.34 21.72
CA ALA A 314 16.76 20.29 22.47
C ALA A 314 15.85 19.60 23.52
N SER A 315 15.05 20.38 24.26
CA SER A 315 14.22 19.89 25.39
C SER A 315 12.76 20.41 25.34
N LEU A 316 11.76 19.57 25.69
CA LEU A 316 10.34 19.79 25.31
C LEU A 316 9.29 19.36 26.38
N ARG A 317 8.94 20.25 27.33
CA ARG A 317 8.14 19.95 28.56
C ARG A 317 6.68 19.51 28.34
N VAL A 318 6.39 18.19 28.36
CA VAL A 318 5.01 17.60 28.37
C VAL A 318 4.96 16.30 29.21
N ARG A 319 3.80 15.63 29.31
CA ARG A 319 3.57 14.35 30.04
C ARG A 319 2.88 13.29 29.16
N ILE A 320 3.21 12.01 29.39
CA ILE A 320 2.75 10.79 28.68
C ILE A 320 3.20 10.74 27.22
N SER A 321 4.20 9.91 26.91
CA SER A 321 4.72 9.69 25.55
C SER A 321 4.53 8.25 25.05
N SER A 322 4.13 8.11 23.79
CA SER A 322 4.30 6.88 23.00
C SER A 322 5.31 7.14 21.87
N ILE A 323 6.22 6.20 21.64
CA ILE A 323 7.34 6.35 20.70
C ILE A 323 7.11 5.59 19.39
N VAL A 324 7.53 6.20 18.28
CA VAL A 324 7.57 5.64 16.93
C VAL A 324 8.82 6.11 16.20
N GLY A 325 9.10 5.58 15.00
CA GLY A 325 10.30 5.87 14.24
C GLY A 325 11.52 5.08 14.73
N GLY A 326 12.27 4.51 13.80
CA GLY A 326 13.30 3.50 14.11
C GLY A 326 14.45 3.96 15.01
N ALA A 327 14.76 5.26 15.09
CA ALA A 327 15.82 5.76 15.96
C ALA A 327 15.42 5.82 17.44
N THR A 328 14.11 5.83 17.75
CA THR A 328 13.63 5.69 19.15
C THR A 328 13.94 4.32 19.76
N ARG A 329 14.46 3.36 18.99
CA ARG A 329 14.93 2.06 19.50
C ARG A 329 16.20 2.19 20.37
N ILE A 330 17.03 3.21 20.13
CA ILE A 330 18.30 3.46 20.83
C ILE A 330 18.05 3.67 22.34
N PRO A 331 18.71 2.93 23.25
CA PRO A 331 18.46 3.00 24.69
C PRO A 331 18.59 4.40 25.30
N ALA A 332 19.68 5.15 25.06
CA ALA A 332 19.79 6.53 25.56
C ALA A 332 18.70 7.48 25.04
N VAL A 333 18.12 7.25 23.85
CA VAL A 333 16.98 8.06 23.36
C VAL A 333 15.75 7.77 24.21
N LYS A 334 15.46 6.49 24.50
CA LYS A 334 14.37 6.10 25.42
C LYS A 334 14.59 6.63 26.83
N GLU A 335 15.78 6.48 27.41
CA GLU A 335 16.06 6.97 28.76
C GLU A 335 15.88 8.49 28.84
N ARG A 336 16.44 9.24 27.88
CA ARG A 336 16.27 10.70 27.82
C ARG A 336 14.81 11.09 27.71
N ILE A 337 14.00 10.42 26.88
CA ILE A 337 12.55 10.68 26.79
C ILE A 337 11.84 10.35 28.12
N ALA A 338 12.08 9.17 28.72
CA ALA A 338 11.40 8.75 29.96
C ALA A 338 11.72 9.69 31.14
N LYS A 339 13.03 9.98 31.32
CA LYS A 339 13.56 10.94 32.31
C LYS A 339 13.01 12.34 32.10
N PHE A 340 12.84 12.76 30.84
CA PHE A 340 12.31 14.06 30.49
C PHE A 340 10.80 14.18 30.80
N PHE A 341 10.00 13.18 30.42
CA PHE A 341 8.55 13.17 30.64
C PHE A 341 8.15 12.79 32.08
N GLY A 342 9.09 12.28 32.88
CA GLY A 342 8.87 11.81 34.26
C GLY A 342 7.91 10.62 34.34
N LYS A 343 7.91 9.78 33.30
CA LYS A 343 7.00 8.62 33.13
C LYS A 343 7.61 7.57 32.21
N ASP A 344 7.19 6.32 32.40
CA ASP A 344 7.47 5.23 31.47
C ASP A 344 6.87 5.47 30.08
N ILE A 345 7.53 4.94 29.07
CA ILE A 345 7.18 5.13 27.66
C ILE A 345 6.25 4.01 27.17
N SER A 346 5.19 4.36 26.46
CA SER A 346 4.29 3.39 25.85
C SER A 346 4.78 2.96 24.46
N THR A 347 5.08 1.66 24.30
CA THR A 347 5.39 1.02 23.01
C THR A 347 4.23 0.17 22.49
N THR A 348 2.97 0.62 22.69
CA THR A 348 1.76 -0.12 22.25
C THR A 348 1.57 -0.10 20.72
N LEU A 349 2.26 0.78 20.01
CA LEU A 349 2.25 0.85 18.54
C LEU A 349 3.53 0.21 17.96
N ASN A 350 3.41 -0.40 16.79
CA ASN A 350 4.59 -0.79 16.00
C ASN A 350 5.29 0.49 15.49
N ALA A 351 6.53 0.70 15.93
CA ALA A 351 7.28 1.93 15.67
C ALA A 351 7.57 2.21 14.19
N ASP A 352 7.56 1.19 13.32
CA ASP A 352 7.84 1.35 11.88
C ASP A 352 6.53 1.41 11.09
N GLU A 353 5.55 0.58 11.44
CA GLU A 353 4.31 0.42 10.66
C GLU A 353 3.20 1.42 10.98
N ALA A 354 3.26 2.11 12.13
CA ALA A 354 2.14 2.92 12.63
C ALA A 354 1.73 4.08 11.69
N VAL A 355 2.70 4.72 11.01
CA VAL A 355 2.43 5.80 10.05
C VAL A 355 1.63 5.27 8.85
N ALA A 356 2.08 4.19 8.22
CA ALA A 356 1.42 3.60 7.06
C ALA A 356 0.03 3.02 7.40
N ARG A 357 -0.11 2.36 8.55
CA ARG A 357 -1.41 1.89 9.07
C ARG A 357 -2.36 3.07 9.33
N GLY A 358 -1.86 4.18 9.86
CA GLY A 358 -2.62 5.43 10.02
C GLY A 358 -3.07 6.03 8.68
N CYS A 359 -2.18 6.08 7.69
CA CYS A 359 -2.52 6.54 6.35
C CYS A 359 -3.62 5.66 5.71
N ALA A 360 -3.52 4.34 5.87
CA ALA A 360 -4.51 3.40 5.33
C ALA A 360 -5.87 3.49 6.05
N LEU A 361 -5.88 3.72 7.37
CA LEU A 361 -7.11 4.07 8.11
C LEU A 361 -7.73 5.38 7.58
N GLN A 362 -6.94 6.42 7.35
CA GLN A 362 -7.43 7.68 6.79
C GLN A 362 -7.95 7.53 5.35
N CYS A 363 -7.32 6.67 4.53
CA CYS A 363 -7.80 6.33 3.19
C CYS A 363 -9.12 5.55 3.25
N ALA A 364 -9.25 4.62 4.20
CA ALA A 364 -10.50 3.89 4.44
C ALA A 364 -11.66 4.82 4.84
N ILE A 365 -11.41 5.79 5.72
CA ILE A 365 -12.42 6.78 6.16
C ILE A 365 -12.88 7.70 5.01
N LEU A 366 -12.00 8.00 4.06
CA LEU A 366 -12.34 8.82 2.87
C LEU A 366 -12.94 7.99 1.73
N SER A 367 -12.94 6.66 1.82
CA SER A 367 -13.42 5.76 0.78
C SER A 367 -14.91 5.47 0.93
N PRO A 368 -15.79 5.86 -0.02
CA PRO A 368 -17.22 5.53 0.05
C PRO A 368 -17.52 4.03 -0.03
N ALA A 369 -16.52 3.20 -0.39
CA ALA A 369 -16.66 1.75 -0.47
C ALA A 369 -16.44 1.02 0.88
N PHE A 370 -15.88 1.67 1.90
CA PHE A 370 -15.53 1.03 3.18
C PHE A 370 -16.27 1.67 4.36
N LYS A 371 -17.12 0.88 5.03
CA LYS A 371 -17.79 1.29 6.27
C LYS A 371 -16.83 1.15 7.47
N VAL A 372 -16.07 2.21 7.75
CA VAL A 372 -15.21 2.33 8.93
C VAL A 372 -16.01 2.91 10.10
N ARG A 373 -15.58 2.66 11.35
CA ARG A 373 -16.06 3.44 12.51
C ARG A 373 -15.76 4.92 12.28
N GLU A 374 -16.77 5.77 12.45
CA GLU A 374 -16.61 7.23 12.38
C GLU A 374 -15.55 7.72 13.37
N PHE A 375 -14.61 8.51 12.85
CA PHE A 375 -13.51 9.06 13.64
C PHE A 375 -13.10 10.44 13.11
N SER A 376 -13.43 11.49 13.87
CA SER A 376 -13.15 12.88 13.51
C SER A 376 -11.69 13.24 13.83
N ILE A 377 -11.00 13.91 12.89
CA ILE A 377 -9.60 14.34 13.06
C ILE A 377 -9.47 15.84 12.79
N ILE A 378 -9.01 16.57 13.81
CA ILE A 378 -8.60 17.97 13.70
C ILE A 378 -7.07 18.00 13.85
N ASP A 379 -6.37 18.38 12.78
CA ASP A 379 -4.91 18.54 12.75
C ASP A 379 -4.54 20.03 12.98
N VAL A 380 -3.24 20.39 12.98
CA VAL A 380 -2.77 21.77 13.15
C VAL A 380 -1.78 22.20 12.07
N VAL A 381 -1.75 23.51 11.77
CA VAL A 381 -0.70 24.16 10.97
C VAL A 381 0.41 24.65 11.91
N PRO A 382 1.66 24.19 11.79
CA PRO A 382 2.73 24.56 12.73
C PRO A 382 3.17 26.03 12.62
N PHE A 383 3.04 26.64 11.44
CA PHE A 383 3.52 27.98 11.15
C PHE A 383 2.37 28.99 11.05
N PRO A 384 2.47 30.18 11.65
CA PRO A 384 1.49 31.25 11.47
C PRO A 384 1.55 31.81 10.03
N ILE A 385 0.39 32.09 9.45
CA ILE A 385 0.21 32.63 8.10
C ILE A 385 -0.45 34.00 8.18
N THR A 386 0.17 34.98 7.54
CA THR A 386 -0.29 36.37 7.41
C THR A 386 -0.57 36.70 5.95
N LEU A 387 -1.57 37.55 5.73
CA LEU A 387 -1.82 38.19 4.43
C LEU A 387 -1.33 39.63 4.46
N ARG A 388 -0.74 40.08 3.35
CA ARG A 388 -0.32 41.46 3.09
C ARG A 388 -0.99 41.99 1.83
N TRP A 389 -1.39 43.26 1.85
CA TRP A 389 -1.97 43.98 0.71
C TRP A 389 -1.66 45.48 0.77
N LYS A 390 -1.68 46.15 -0.39
CA LYS A 390 -1.54 47.62 -0.45
C LYS A 390 -2.82 48.31 0.05
N THR A 391 -2.72 49.30 0.92
CA THR A 391 -3.88 50.15 1.32
C THR A 391 -4.23 51.17 0.21
N PRO A 392 -5.38 51.87 0.31
CA PRO A 392 -5.71 53.00 -0.58
C PRO A 392 -5.08 54.34 -0.17
N THR A 393 -4.43 54.40 1.00
CA THR A 393 -3.87 55.63 1.61
C THR A 393 -2.39 55.43 1.94
N GLU A 394 -1.54 56.20 1.26
CA GLU A 394 -0.10 56.46 1.50
C GLU A 394 0.75 55.26 1.91
N ASP A 395 1.28 54.53 0.91
CA ASP A 395 2.37 53.52 0.95
C ASP A 395 2.34 52.42 2.03
N ALA A 396 1.32 52.38 2.87
CA ALA A 396 1.18 51.43 3.95
C ALA A 396 0.79 50.04 3.43
N LEU A 397 1.46 49.02 3.97
CA LEU A 397 1.09 47.62 3.78
C LEU A 397 0.11 47.24 4.89
N GLY A 398 -1.12 46.92 4.49
CA GLY A 398 -2.10 46.31 5.39
C GLY A 398 -1.76 44.84 5.60
N GLU A 399 -1.63 44.43 6.85
CA GLU A 399 -1.33 43.04 7.22
C GLU A 399 -2.38 42.47 8.18
N CYS A 400 -2.65 41.16 8.08
CA CYS A 400 -3.51 40.45 9.03
C CYS A 400 -3.10 38.98 9.15
N GLU A 401 -2.83 38.53 10.39
CA GLU A 401 -2.65 37.11 10.67
C GLU A 401 -3.97 36.35 10.46
N VAL A 402 -3.98 35.46 9.48
CA VAL A 402 -5.16 34.70 9.10
C VAL A 402 -5.23 33.39 9.87
N PHE A 403 -4.11 32.69 10.01
CA PHE A 403 -3.97 31.44 10.77
C PHE A 403 -2.80 31.59 11.73
N SER A 404 -3.00 31.37 13.02
CA SER A 404 -1.96 31.48 14.05
C SER A 404 -1.11 30.20 14.16
N LYS A 405 -0.05 30.25 14.97
CA LYS A 405 0.80 29.09 15.27
C LYS A 405 -0.01 27.97 15.93
N ASN A 406 0.08 26.74 15.39
CA ASN A 406 -0.76 25.59 15.74
C ASN A 406 -2.28 25.81 15.51
N HIS A 407 -2.69 26.67 14.58
CA HIS A 407 -4.11 26.83 14.24
C HIS A 407 -4.68 25.52 13.67
N ALA A 408 -5.91 25.18 14.07
CA ALA A 408 -6.61 23.98 13.60
C ALA A 408 -6.80 23.96 12.07
N ALA A 409 -6.67 22.77 11.47
CA ALA A 409 -6.88 22.53 10.04
C ALA A 409 -7.70 21.24 9.79
N PRO A 410 -8.53 21.18 8.73
CA PRO A 410 -8.81 22.25 7.77
C PRO A 410 -9.67 23.39 8.36
N PHE A 411 -9.48 24.63 7.93
CA PHE A 411 -10.26 25.78 8.38
C PHE A 411 -10.37 26.87 7.30
N SER A 412 -11.46 27.64 7.30
CA SER A 412 -11.69 28.77 6.38
C SER A 412 -12.00 30.05 7.15
N LYS A 413 -11.37 31.17 6.78
CA LYS A 413 -11.57 32.51 7.37
C LYS A 413 -12.05 33.45 6.27
N VAL A 414 -13.09 34.24 6.53
CA VAL A 414 -13.61 35.24 5.59
C VAL A 414 -13.14 36.62 6.03
N ILE A 415 -12.51 37.34 5.11
CA ILE A 415 -11.97 38.69 5.31
C ILE A 415 -12.76 39.64 4.44
N THR A 416 -12.97 40.87 4.92
CA THR A 416 -13.69 41.91 4.16
C THR A 416 -12.72 43.03 3.81
N PHE A 417 -12.59 43.30 2.52
CA PHE A 417 -11.84 44.44 1.98
C PHE A 417 -12.81 45.46 1.38
N HIS A 418 -12.40 46.72 1.35
CA HIS A 418 -13.11 47.79 0.65
C HIS A 418 -12.15 48.33 -0.43
N LYS A 419 -12.50 48.12 -1.70
CA LYS A 419 -11.61 48.34 -2.86
C LYS A 419 -12.38 48.91 -4.04
N LYS A 420 -11.72 49.77 -4.84
CA LYS A 420 -12.29 50.33 -6.09
C LYS A 420 -11.81 49.61 -7.35
N GLU A 421 -10.68 48.90 -7.26
CA GLU A 421 -9.93 48.32 -8.36
C GLU A 421 -9.41 46.92 -7.98
N PRO A 422 -8.98 46.09 -8.96
CA PRO A 422 -8.31 44.82 -8.71
C PRO A 422 -7.12 44.97 -7.76
N PHE A 423 -6.84 43.93 -6.96
CA PHE A 423 -5.79 44.00 -5.95
C PHE A 423 -5.17 42.63 -5.63
N ASP A 424 -3.90 42.68 -5.25
CA ASP A 424 -3.12 41.50 -4.86
C ASP A 424 -3.16 41.26 -3.34
N LEU A 425 -3.19 39.98 -2.98
CA LEU A 425 -2.98 39.47 -1.63
C LEU A 425 -1.71 38.60 -1.61
N GLU A 426 -0.64 39.05 -0.96
CA GLU A 426 0.54 38.20 -0.70
C GLU A 426 0.29 37.37 0.58
N ALA A 427 0.46 36.05 0.48
CA ALA A 427 0.42 35.15 1.62
C ALA A 427 1.83 34.72 2.01
N PHE A 428 2.16 34.80 3.30
CA PHE A 428 3.49 34.50 3.82
C PHE A 428 3.44 34.02 5.29
N TYR A 429 4.52 33.42 5.75
CA TYR A 429 4.66 32.97 7.14
C TYR A 429 5.21 34.09 8.04
N SER A 430 4.55 34.34 9.18
CA SER A 430 4.91 35.45 10.09
C SER A 430 6.28 35.26 10.78
N CYS A 431 6.78 34.02 10.88
CA CYS A 431 7.95 33.67 11.70
C CYS A 431 9.06 32.98 10.87
N PRO A 432 9.80 33.71 10.01
CA PRO A 432 10.78 33.13 9.10
C PRO A 432 11.92 32.37 9.81
N GLN A 433 12.26 32.73 11.05
CA GLN A 433 13.29 32.05 11.85
C GLN A 433 12.90 30.64 12.31
N GLU A 434 11.61 30.30 12.30
CA GLU A 434 11.12 28.96 12.69
C GLU A 434 10.91 28.03 11.48
N LEU A 435 11.07 28.54 10.25
CA LEU A 435 10.84 27.76 9.04
C LEU A 435 12.00 26.81 8.75
N PRO A 436 11.73 25.64 8.14
CA PRO A 436 12.78 24.78 7.59
C PRO A 436 13.44 25.37 6.33
N TYR A 437 12.99 26.53 5.84
CA TYR A 437 13.24 27.04 4.49
C TYR A 437 13.30 28.58 4.49
N PRO A 438 14.29 29.22 3.84
CA PRO A 438 14.54 30.67 3.98
C PRO A 438 13.53 31.61 3.28
N ASP A 439 12.83 31.16 2.22
CA ASP A 439 11.79 31.99 1.58
C ASP A 439 10.43 31.71 2.23
N HIS A 440 9.94 32.72 2.94
CA HIS A 440 8.75 32.65 3.79
C HIS A 440 7.43 32.92 3.04
N ARG A 441 7.48 33.17 1.72
CA ARG A 441 6.30 33.45 0.90
C ARG A 441 5.64 32.16 0.42
N ILE A 442 4.31 32.15 0.45
CA ILE A 442 3.46 31.02 0.06
C ILE A 442 2.95 31.21 -1.37
N GLY A 443 2.57 32.44 -1.73
CA GLY A 443 2.09 32.82 -3.05
C GLY A 443 1.40 34.18 -3.04
N CYS A 444 1.11 34.70 -4.24
CA CYS A 444 0.36 35.93 -4.45
C CYS A 444 -0.99 35.60 -5.10
N PHE A 445 -2.06 36.27 -4.68
CA PHE A 445 -3.42 36.00 -5.16
C PHE A 445 -4.06 37.30 -5.64
N SER A 446 -4.15 37.44 -6.97
CA SER A 446 -4.69 38.63 -7.63
C SER A 446 -6.21 38.50 -7.77
N VAL A 447 -6.96 39.34 -7.06
CA VAL A 447 -8.42 39.41 -7.15
C VAL A 447 -8.81 40.33 -8.30
N GLN A 448 -9.36 39.77 -9.37
CA GLN A 448 -9.67 40.46 -10.61
C GLN A 448 -11.13 40.94 -10.66
N ASN A 449 -11.46 41.76 -11.67
CA ASN A 449 -12.79 42.30 -11.95
C ASN A 449 -13.49 43.04 -10.77
N VAL A 450 -12.70 43.57 -9.83
CA VAL A 450 -13.21 44.50 -8.80
C VAL A 450 -13.50 45.86 -9.45
N ALA A 451 -14.77 46.25 -9.48
CA ALA A 451 -15.24 47.57 -9.88
C ALA A 451 -15.71 48.39 -8.66
N PRO A 452 -15.74 49.73 -8.71
CA PRO A 452 -16.39 50.55 -7.69
C PRO A 452 -17.92 50.36 -7.72
N GLN A 453 -18.62 50.83 -6.67
CA GLN A 453 -20.09 50.85 -6.70
C GLN A 453 -20.62 51.98 -7.61
N PRO A 454 -21.91 51.97 -8.01
CA PRO A 454 -22.47 52.97 -8.95
C PRO A 454 -22.42 54.44 -8.48
N ASP A 455 -22.13 54.67 -7.21
CA ASP A 455 -21.88 55.97 -6.57
C ASP A 455 -20.40 56.41 -6.59
N GLY A 456 -19.50 55.54 -7.07
CA GLY A 456 -18.05 55.76 -7.05
C GLY A 456 -17.37 55.38 -5.73
N GLU A 457 -18.09 54.82 -4.75
CA GLU A 457 -17.51 54.33 -3.50
C GLU A 457 -16.78 52.98 -3.67
N SER A 458 -16.02 52.59 -2.64
CA SER A 458 -15.28 51.34 -2.63
C SER A 458 -16.20 50.13 -2.43
N SER A 459 -16.23 49.24 -3.43
CA SER A 459 -16.93 47.96 -3.34
C SER A 459 -16.44 47.11 -2.17
N LYS A 460 -17.41 46.49 -1.50
CA LYS A 460 -17.17 45.56 -0.39
C LYS A 460 -16.88 44.17 -0.94
N VAL A 461 -15.62 43.76 -0.92
CA VAL A 461 -15.18 42.45 -1.40
C VAL A 461 -14.95 41.53 -0.20
N LYS A 462 -15.70 40.42 -0.11
CA LYS A 462 -15.37 39.33 0.81
C LYS A 462 -14.40 38.37 0.12
N VAL A 463 -13.33 37.98 0.80
CA VAL A 463 -12.40 36.94 0.34
C VAL A 463 -12.38 35.82 1.36
N LYS A 464 -12.60 34.59 0.92
CA LYS A 464 -12.59 33.38 1.74
C LYS A 464 -11.24 32.68 1.57
N VAL A 465 -10.38 32.76 2.58
CA VAL A 465 -9.09 32.06 2.60
C VAL A 465 -9.18 30.79 3.42
N ARG A 466 -8.45 29.74 3.02
CA ARG A 466 -8.59 28.39 3.57
C ARG A 466 -7.25 27.66 3.62
N VAL A 467 -7.02 26.96 4.73
CA VAL A 467 -6.10 25.81 4.76
C VAL A 467 -6.93 24.55 4.55
N ASN A 468 -6.58 23.77 3.53
CA ASN A 468 -7.32 22.59 3.09
C ASN A 468 -6.93 21.30 3.88
N VAL A 469 -7.47 20.15 3.49
CA VAL A 469 -7.26 18.87 4.21
C VAL A 469 -5.82 18.34 4.15
N HIS A 470 -5.01 18.85 3.22
CA HIS A 470 -3.59 18.51 3.01
C HIS A 470 -2.64 19.43 3.81
N GLY A 471 -3.17 20.49 4.43
CA GLY A 471 -2.39 21.57 5.05
C GLY A 471 -1.94 22.66 4.07
N ILE A 472 -2.49 22.71 2.86
CA ILE A 472 -2.14 23.69 1.81
C ILE A 472 -3.07 24.92 1.90
N PHE A 473 -2.50 26.12 1.78
CA PHE A 473 -3.19 27.40 1.76
C PHE A 473 -3.76 27.72 0.37
N SER A 474 -4.95 28.34 0.36
CA SER A 474 -5.65 28.78 -0.85
C SER A 474 -6.59 29.95 -0.57
N VAL A 475 -6.79 30.81 -1.56
CA VAL A 475 -8.00 31.64 -1.66
C VAL A 475 -9.07 30.77 -2.31
N SER A 476 -10.14 30.44 -1.58
CA SER A 476 -11.20 29.54 -2.07
C SER A 476 -12.27 30.26 -2.90
N SER A 477 -12.55 31.53 -2.59
CA SER A 477 -13.39 32.40 -3.42
C SER A 477 -13.22 33.87 -3.03
N ALA A 478 -13.54 34.77 -3.95
CA ALA A 478 -13.76 36.19 -3.69
C ALA A 478 -15.14 36.58 -4.22
N SER A 479 -15.88 37.41 -3.48
CA SER A 479 -17.20 37.90 -3.88
C SER A 479 -17.39 39.38 -3.60
N LEU A 480 -17.80 40.10 -4.63
CA LEU A 480 -18.19 41.51 -4.56
C LEU A 480 -19.63 41.61 -4.06
N ILE A 481 -19.87 42.47 -3.07
CA ILE A 481 -21.16 42.65 -2.43
C ILE A 481 -21.75 44.02 -2.80
N GLU A 482 -22.77 43.99 -3.63
CA GLU A 482 -23.61 45.14 -3.99
C GLU A 482 -24.79 45.22 -3.01
N LYS A 483 -25.07 46.43 -2.49
CA LYS A 483 -26.33 46.71 -1.80
C LYS A 483 -27.29 47.32 -2.81
N GLN A 484 -28.33 46.61 -3.21
CA GLN A 484 -29.45 47.29 -3.86
C GLN A 484 -30.25 48.03 -2.78
N LYS A 485 -30.51 49.33 -3.01
CA LYS A 485 -31.71 49.93 -2.42
C LYS A 485 -32.88 49.19 -3.08
N GLY A 486 -33.70 48.53 -2.27
CA GLY A 486 -35.00 48.09 -2.75
C GLY A 486 -35.82 49.32 -3.09
N GLU A 487 -36.54 49.29 -4.21
CA GLU A 487 -37.60 50.26 -4.45
C GLU A 487 -38.72 49.97 -3.44
N ASP A 488 -39.30 51.02 -2.84
CA ASP A 488 -40.38 50.88 -1.86
C ASP A 488 -41.68 50.45 -2.54
N MET A 489 -41.80 49.16 -2.83
CA MET A 489 -43.07 48.55 -3.21
C MET A 489 -44.08 48.75 -2.08
N GLN A 490 -45.05 49.63 -2.32
CA GLN A 490 -46.27 49.67 -1.52
C GLN A 490 -46.99 48.34 -1.68
N ILE A 491 -46.99 47.53 -0.61
CA ILE A 491 -47.81 46.34 -0.51
C ILE A 491 -49.17 46.78 0.03
N ASP A 492 -50.15 46.93 -0.86
CA ASP A 492 -51.55 47.01 -0.44
C ASP A 492 -51.92 45.71 0.28
N SER A 493 -52.61 45.86 1.41
CA SER A 493 -52.80 44.78 2.37
C SER A 493 -54.13 44.05 2.18
N GLU A 494 -54.09 42.81 1.70
CA GLU A 494 -55.10 41.80 2.01
C GLU A 494 -54.44 40.50 2.53
N PRO A 495 -55.03 39.83 3.55
CA PRO A 495 -54.41 38.68 4.19
C PRO A 495 -54.94 37.34 3.66
N MET A 496 -54.09 36.32 3.56
CA MET A 496 -54.56 34.93 3.66
C MET A 496 -53.49 33.92 4.15
N VAL A 497 -53.78 33.34 5.31
CA VAL A 497 -53.58 31.94 5.76
C VAL A 497 -52.24 31.22 5.48
N GLN A 498 -51.67 30.69 6.56
CA GLN A 498 -50.46 29.83 6.58
C GLN A 498 -50.74 28.39 6.11
N THR A 499 -49.71 27.68 5.68
CA THR A 499 -49.62 26.22 5.83
C THR A 499 -48.16 25.84 6.13
N GLU A 500 -47.95 24.88 7.02
CA GLU A 500 -46.64 24.59 7.63
C GLU A 500 -45.82 23.55 6.83
N GLY A 501 -44.50 23.54 7.06
CA GLY A 501 -43.56 22.61 6.43
C GLY A 501 -42.11 22.92 6.83
N GLY A 502 -41.73 22.55 8.05
CA GLY A 502 -40.42 22.89 8.61
C GLY A 502 -39.34 21.81 8.45
N ALA A 503 -38.08 22.23 8.59
CA ALA A 503 -36.93 21.38 8.89
C ALA A 503 -35.94 22.20 9.73
N GLU A 504 -35.48 21.66 10.86
CA GLU A 504 -34.52 22.31 11.75
C GLU A 504 -33.12 21.70 11.61
N GLU A 505 -32.10 22.55 11.52
CA GLU A 505 -30.72 22.19 11.90
C GLU A 505 -30.34 23.02 13.12
N GLN A 506 -29.98 22.34 14.23
CA GLN A 506 -29.68 23.00 15.51
C GLN A 506 -28.17 23.12 15.73
N ASP A 507 -27.67 24.35 15.75
CA ASP A 507 -26.28 24.69 16.07
C ASP A 507 -26.05 24.74 17.58
N TRP A 508 -24.96 24.15 18.09
CA TRP A 508 -24.64 24.10 19.52
C TRP A 508 -23.69 25.23 19.92
N ALA A 509 -24.15 26.15 20.76
CA ALA A 509 -23.34 27.25 21.32
C ALA A 509 -23.34 27.23 22.85
N CYS A 510 -22.14 27.26 23.46
CA CYS A 510 -22.01 27.49 24.91
C CYS A 510 -22.32 28.95 25.25
N GLY A 511 -23.06 29.18 26.35
CA GLY A 511 -23.43 30.52 26.79
C GLY A 511 -22.56 31.07 27.92
N GLU A 512 -22.41 32.39 27.95
CA GLU A 512 -22.11 33.18 29.15
C GLU A 512 -23.17 34.28 29.30
N LYS A 513 -23.39 34.76 30.53
CA LYS A 513 -24.48 35.69 30.87
C LYS A 513 -24.03 37.15 30.86
N THR A 514 -24.89 38.03 30.38
CA THR A 514 -25.03 39.41 30.90
C THR A 514 -26.50 39.83 30.89
N ASP A 515 -26.97 40.42 31.98
CA ASP A 515 -28.34 40.93 32.11
C ASP A 515 -28.43 42.40 31.67
N ALA A 516 -29.45 42.74 30.85
CA ALA A 516 -30.10 44.06 30.83
C ALA A 516 -31.29 44.06 29.85
N ALA A 517 -32.52 44.04 30.35
CA ALA A 517 -33.71 44.27 29.53
C ALA A 517 -34.14 45.74 29.57
N ALA A 518 -34.09 46.42 28.42
CA ALA A 518 -34.67 47.75 28.22
C ALA A 518 -35.43 47.77 26.88
N VAL A 519 -36.71 48.12 26.92
CA VAL A 519 -37.62 48.09 25.76
C VAL A 519 -37.85 49.49 25.24
N ALA A 520 -37.64 49.70 23.92
CA ALA A 520 -38.41 50.54 23.00
C ALA A 520 -37.55 51.21 21.90
N ALA A 521 -37.62 50.70 20.67
CA ALA A 521 -37.43 51.47 19.42
C ALA A 521 -37.78 50.58 18.21
N GLY A 522 -39.06 50.53 17.83
CA GLY A 522 -39.54 49.75 16.69
C GLY A 522 -39.19 50.35 15.33
N GLY A 523 -37.91 50.35 14.96
CA GLY A 523 -37.46 50.74 13.61
C GLY A 523 -37.40 49.54 12.67
N SER A 524 -38.30 49.48 11.69
CA SER A 524 -38.25 48.49 10.59
C SER A 524 -37.02 48.75 9.72
N LYS A 525 -35.94 47.99 9.96
CA LYS A 525 -34.77 48.01 9.08
C LYS A 525 -35.20 47.51 7.69
N PRO A 526 -35.01 48.28 6.60
CA PRO A 526 -35.39 47.83 5.27
C PRO A 526 -34.62 46.55 4.91
N ARG A 527 -35.30 45.59 4.28
CA ARG A 527 -34.68 44.37 3.75
C ARG A 527 -33.85 44.72 2.52
N VAL A 528 -32.63 45.21 2.75
CA VAL A 528 -31.62 45.40 1.71
C VAL A 528 -31.40 44.07 0.99
N GLN A 529 -31.78 43.99 -0.29
CA GLN A 529 -31.36 42.87 -1.12
C GLN A 529 -29.87 43.00 -1.42
N VAL A 530 -29.14 41.92 -1.17
CA VAL A 530 -27.68 41.88 -1.25
C VAL A 530 -27.29 40.99 -2.41
N LYS A 531 -26.86 41.60 -3.52
CA LYS A 531 -26.36 40.88 -4.69
C LYS A 531 -24.89 40.56 -4.48
N SER A 532 -24.53 39.29 -4.69
CA SER A 532 -23.19 38.75 -4.50
C SER A 532 -22.66 38.23 -5.83
N THR A 533 -21.66 38.93 -6.39
CA THR A 533 -21.02 38.57 -7.66
C THR A 533 -19.69 37.90 -7.36
N GLU A 534 -19.46 36.67 -7.82
CA GLU A 534 -18.15 36.01 -7.65
C GLU A 534 -17.09 36.66 -8.56
N LEU A 535 -15.87 36.76 -8.04
CA LEU A 535 -14.72 37.38 -8.71
C LEU A 535 -13.65 36.32 -9.00
N PRO A 536 -13.06 36.31 -10.21
CA PRO A 536 -11.92 35.44 -10.50
C PRO A 536 -10.70 35.82 -9.66
N VAL A 537 -10.02 34.80 -9.13
CA VAL A 537 -8.78 34.95 -8.36
C VAL A 537 -7.70 34.14 -9.06
N VAL A 538 -6.61 34.81 -9.45
CA VAL A 538 -5.44 34.16 -10.07
C VAL A 538 -4.36 33.96 -9.02
N ALA A 539 -3.88 32.73 -8.87
CA ALA A 539 -2.79 32.39 -7.96
C ALA A 539 -1.44 32.45 -8.72
N ASN A 540 -0.63 33.45 -8.38
CA ASN A 540 0.67 33.75 -8.97
C ASN A 540 1.80 33.39 -7.99
N ASN A 541 2.96 32.97 -8.48
CA ASN A 541 4.14 32.62 -7.65
C ASN A 541 3.88 31.55 -6.56
N ILE A 542 2.84 30.72 -6.71
CA ILE A 542 2.68 29.51 -5.90
C ILE A 542 3.75 28.49 -6.31
N ARG A 543 4.38 27.82 -5.33
CA ARG A 543 5.42 26.80 -5.59
C ARG A 543 4.79 25.44 -5.96
N GLN A 544 3.98 25.44 -7.02
CA GLN A 544 3.39 24.26 -7.66
C GLN A 544 3.92 24.11 -9.08
N LEU A 545 3.84 22.91 -9.66
CA LEU A 545 4.05 22.74 -11.09
C LEU A 545 2.85 23.27 -11.89
N ASP A 546 3.13 23.96 -13.00
CA ASP A 546 2.11 24.32 -13.98
C ASP A 546 1.50 23.07 -14.61
N ARG A 547 0.23 23.16 -15.02
CA ARG A 547 -0.55 21.98 -15.47
C ARG A 547 0.05 21.29 -16.68
N ASP A 548 0.67 22.05 -17.59
CA ASP A 548 1.29 21.52 -18.80
C ASP A 548 2.62 20.83 -18.46
N VAL A 549 3.47 21.45 -17.62
CA VAL A 549 4.72 20.84 -17.12
C VAL A 549 4.44 19.57 -16.31
N LEU A 550 3.37 19.57 -15.50
CA LEU A 550 2.92 18.39 -14.78
C LEU A 550 2.47 17.27 -15.73
N LYS A 551 1.77 17.61 -16.82
CA LYS A 551 1.40 16.64 -17.86
C LYS A 551 2.64 16.07 -18.56
N ASP A 552 3.59 16.91 -18.94
CA ASP A 552 4.84 16.47 -19.57
C ASP A 552 5.61 15.51 -18.63
N PHE A 553 5.59 15.76 -17.31
CA PHE A 553 6.21 14.86 -16.34
C PHE A 553 5.45 13.53 -16.15
N VAL A 554 4.11 13.53 -16.23
CA VAL A 554 3.29 12.30 -16.28
C VAL A 554 3.61 11.49 -17.53
N ASP A 555 3.70 12.13 -18.69
CA ASP A 555 4.00 11.46 -19.96
C ASP A 555 5.45 10.92 -20.00
N CYS A 556 6.42 11.65 -19.41
CA CYS A 556 7.77 11.13 -19.17
C CYS A 556 7.77 9.90 -18.22
N GLU A 557 7.03 9.95 -17.12
CA GLU A 557 6.93 8.82 -16.17
C GLU A 557 6.34 7.58 -16.85
N HIS A 558 5.28 7.73 -17.66
CA HIS A 558 4.72 6.64 -18.45
C HIS A 558 5.74 6.04 -19.44
N GLN A 559 6.56 6.85 -20.11
CA GLN A 559 7.63 6.35 -20.98
C GLN A 559 8.68 5.55 -20.22
N MET A 560 9.07 5.99 -19.01
CA MET A 560 10.02 5.26 -18.15
C MET A 560 9.42 3.92 -17.67
N ILE A 561 8.14 3.87 -17.29
CA ILE A 561 7.43 2.62 -16.94
C ILE A 561 7.44 1.63 -18.11
N ILE A 562 7.19 2.10 -19.33
CA ILE A 562 7.20 1.26 -20.54
C ILE A 562 8.62 0.70 -20.79
N GLN A 563 9.66 1.53 -20.65
CA GLN A 563 11.06 1.09 -20.79
C GLN A 563 11.46 0.05 -19.74
N ASP A 564 11.08 0.25 -18.47
CA ASP A 564 11.33 -0.71 -17.39
C ASP A 564 10.62 -2.04 -17.65
N LYS A 565 9.37 -1.99 -18.09
CA LYS A 565 8.57 -3.18 -18.43
C LYS A 565 9.16 -3.93 -19.62
N PHE A 566 9.63 -3.23 -20.65
CA PHE A 566 10.32 -3.82 -21.80
C PHE A 566 11.60 -4.55 -21.38
N VAL A 567 12.47 -3.89 -20.60
CA VAL A 567 13.71 -4.52 -20.10
C VAL A 567 13.41 -5.68 -19.14
N LYS A 568 12.34 -5.61 -18.35
CA LYS A 568 11.89 -6.75 -17.52
C LYS A 568 11.44 -7.92 -18.39
N GLU A 569 10.55 -7.70 -19.37
CA GLU A 569 10.10 -8.77 -20.27
C GLU A 569 11.22 -9.40 -21.10
N LEU A 570 12.27 -8.62 -21.41
CA LEU A 570 13.49 -9.11 -22.06
C LEU A 570 14.25 -10.10 -21.16
N ASN A 571 14.49 -9.71 -19.91
CA ASN A 571 15.18 -10.55 -18.92
C ASN A 571 14.34 -11.78 -18.53
N ASP A 572 13.03 -11.61 -18.32
CA ASP A 572 12.11 -12.70 -18.03
C ASP A 572 12.10 -13.74 -19.18
N ALA A 573 12.19 -13.29 -20.44
CA ALA A 573 12.29 -14.19 -21.61
C ALA A 573 13.65 -14.91 -21.70
N LYS A 574 14.77 -14.21 -21.45
CA LYS A 574 16.11 -14.83 -21.39
C LYS A 574 16.19 -15.90 -20.30
N ASN A 575 15.73 -15.57 -19.10
CA ASN A 575 15.68 -16.48 -17.95
C ASN A 575 14.81 -17.72 -18.26
N ALA A 576 13.72 -17.58 -19.01
CA ALA A 576 12.87 -18.71 -19.41
C ALA A 576 13.56 -19.67 -20.40
N VAL A 577 14.54 -19.22 -21.19
CA VAL A 577 15.41 -20.12 -21.98
C VAL A 577 16.36 -20.85 -21.04
N GLU A 578 17.05 -20.11 -20.17
CA GLU A 578 18.07 -20.63 -19.24
C GLU A 578 17.47 -21.69 -18.28
N GLU A 579 16.31 -21.39 -17.68
CA GLU A 579 15.55 -22.31 -16.82
C GLU A 579 15.14 -23.59 -17.59
N TYR A 580 14.60 -23.46 -18.80
CA TYR A 580 14.20 -24.61 -19.62
C TYR A 580 15.40 -25.48 -20.04
N VAL A 581 16.55 -24.85 -20.33
CA VAL A 581 17.78 -25.57 -20.69
C VAL A 581 18.27 -26.42 -19.50
N TYR A 582 18.35 -25.84 -18.31
CA TYR A 582 18.79 -26.58 -17.12
C TYR A 582 17.77 -27.62 -16.65
N GLU A 583 16.48 -27.29 -16.64
CA GLU A 583 15.40 -28.22 -16.27
C GLU A 583 15.37 -29.44 -17.20
N LEU A 584 15.48 -29.22 -18.51
CA LEU A 584 15.41 -30.31 -19.49
C LEU A 584 16.68 -31.17 -19.47
N ARG A 585 17.88 -30.58 -19.32
CA ARG A 585 19.14 -31.34 -19.22
C ARG A 585 19.16 -32.28 -18.02
N ASP A 586 18.81 -31.79 -16.82
CA ASP A 586 18.74 -32.61 -15.61
C ASP A 586 17.78 -33.81 -15.79
N LYS A 587 16.58 -33.53 -16.32
CA LYS A 587 15.55 -34.55 -16.51
C LYS A 587 15.89 -35.55 -17.62
N LEU A 588 16.59 -35.16 -18.69
CA LEU A 588 17.09 -36.06 -19.73
C LEU A 588 18.07 -37.10 -19.18
N CYS A 589 18.98 -36.68 -18.29
CA CYS A 589 19.91 -37.56 -17.59
C CYS A 589 19.27 -38.38 -16.45
N GLY A 590 17.95 -38.29 -16.26
CA GLY A 590 17.22 -38.94 -15.17
C GLY A 590 15.87 -39.49 -15.60
N ILE A 591 14.78 -38.75 -15.32
CA ILE A 591 13.41 -39.25 -15.51
C ILE A 591 12.99 -39.45 -16.97
N TYR A 592 13.60 -38.72 -17.93
CA TYR A 592 13.23 -38.75 -19.35
C TYR A 592 14.04 -39.73 -20.20
N GLU A 593 15.14 -40.30 -19.68
CA GLU A 593 15.98 -41.31 -20.34
C GLU A 593 15.18 -42.45 -21.00
N LYS A 594 14.08 -42.86 -20.36
CA LYS A 594 13.22 -43.99 -20.78
C LYS A 594 12.16 -43.63 -21.83
N TYR A 595 11.96 -42.34 -22.12
CA TYR A 595 10.88 -41.79 -22.95
C TYR A 595 11.37 -41.16 -24.27
N ILE A 596 12.68 -41.25 -24.51
CA ILE A 596 13.39 -40.67 -25.65
C ILE A 596 14.16 -41.77 -26.41
N THR A 597 14.47 -41.56 -27.69
CA THR A 597 15.42 -42.45 -28.41
C THR A 597 16.85 -41.97 -28.18
N LEU A 598 17.85 -42.84 -28.35
CA LEU A 598 19.26 -42.46 -28.19
C LEU A 598 19.68 -41.37 -29.20
N ASP A 599 19.12 -41.38 -30.41
CA ASP A 599 19.40 -40.39 -31.46
C ASP A 599 18.78 -39.02 -31.11
N ASP A 600 17.49 -39.01 -30.74
CA ASP A 600 16.81 -37.80 -30.25
C ASP A 600 17.50 -37.23 -29.00
N SER A 601 17.99 -38.09 -28.10
CA SER A 601 18.69 -37.68 -26.87
C SER A 601 20.03 -37.01 -27.16
N ASN A 602 20.85 -37.61 -28.03
CA ASN A 602 22.12 -37.00 -28.46
C ASN A 602 21.88 -35.65 -29.15
N ARG A 603 20.88 -35.60 -30.04
CA ARG A 603 20.50 -34.38 -30.78
C ARG A 603 20.02 -33.27 -29.84
N LEU A 604 19.13 -33.60 -28.90
CA LEU A 604 18.57 -32.64 -27.95
C LEU A 604 19.61 -32.16 -26.94
N THR A 605 20.50 -33.05 -26.46
CA THR A 605 21.63 -32.69 -25.59
C THR A 605 22.54 -31.68 -26.27
N LEU A 606 22.92 -31.93 -27.54
CA LEU A 606 23.74 -30.99 -28.31
C LEU A 606 23.01 -29.66 -28.56
N MET A 607 21.71 -29.66 -28.86
CA MET A 607 20.92 -28.42 -28.99
C MET A 607 20.80 -27.63 -27.68
N LEU A 608 20.84 -28.30 -26.52
CA LEU A 608 20.86 -27.67 -25.20
C LEU A 608 22.23 -27.05 -24.90
N GLU A 609 23.32 -27.76 -25.21
CA GLU A 609 24.70 -27.24 -25.12
C GLU A 609 24.92 -26.04 -26.05
N ASP A 610 24.51 -26.13 -27.33
CA ASP A 610 24.57 -25.02 -28.29
C ASP A 610 23.76 -23.80 -27.81
N THR A 611 22.63 -24.01 -27.13
CA THR A 611 21.79 -22.90 -26.63
C THR A 611 22.37 -22.28 -25.35
N GLU A 612 22.97 -23.07 -24.45
CA GLU A 612 23.70 -22.56 -23.28
C GLU A 612 24.93 -21.75 -23.68
N ASN A 613 25.77 -22.29 -24.59
CA ASN A 613 26.92 -21.57 -25.13
C ASN A 613 26.49 -20.26 -25.79
N TRP A 614 25.42 -20.30 -26.59
CA TRP A 614 24.85 -19.10 -27.20
C TRP A 614 24.36 -18.08 -26.16
N LEU A 615 23.70 -18.46 -25.06
CA LEU A 615 23.21 -17.54 -24.02
C LEU A 615 24.32 -16.74 -23.33
N TYR A 616 25.54 -17.29 -23.25
CA TYR A 616 26.72 -16.65 -22.65
C TYR A 616 27.68 -16.00 -23.68
N GLU A 617 27.45 -16.18 -24.97
CA GLU A 617 28.18 -15.51 -26.06
C GLU A 617 27.25 -14.54 -26.83
N GLU A 618 26.87 -14.86 -28.07
CA GLU A 618 26.08 -13.97 -28.94
C GLU A 618 24.69 -13.62 -28.40
N GLY A 619 24.16 -14.47 -27.52
CA GLY A 619 22.86 -14.39 -26.87
C GLY A 619 22.82 -13.52 -25.61
N GLU A 620 23.87 -12.77 -25.26
CA GLU A 620 23.82 -11.97 -24.02
C GLU A 620 22.73 -10.88 -24.07
N ASP A 621 22.63 -10.18 -25.20
CA ASP A 621 21.88 -8.92 -25.38
C ASP A 621 20.97 -8.93 -26.63
N GLN A 622 20.26 -10.04 -26.85
CA GLN A 622 19.36 -10.24 -28.00
C GLN A 622 17.93 -9.74 -27.75
N PRO A 623 17.14 -9.40 -28.79
CA PRO A 623 15.75 -8.95 -28.65
C PRO A 623 14.80 -10.11 -28.31
N LYS A 624 13.73 -9.80 -27.57
CA LYS A 624 12.80 -10.77 -26.95
C LYS A 624 12.38 -11.94 -27.85
N HIS A 625 12.00 -11.66 -29.11
CA HIS A 625 11.54 -12.67 -30.05
C HIS A 625 12.59 -13.76 -30.34
N VAL A 626 13.88 -13.46 -30.28
CA VAL A 626 14.95 -14.45 -30.50
C VAL A 626 15.04 -15.44 -29.34
N TYR A 627 14.80 -15.00 -28.09
CA TYR A 627 14.68 -15.91 -26.95
C TYR A 627 13.40 -16.77 -27.05
N GLU A 628 12.29 -16.17 -27.48
CA GLU A 628 11.01 -16.89 -27.70
C GLU A 628 11.14 -17.94 -28.81
N GLU A 629 11.77 -17.61 -29.95
CA GLU A 629 12.07 -18.55 -31.05
C GLU A 629 13.03 -19.68 -30.64
N LYS A 630 14.10 -19.37 -29.89
CA LYS A 630 15.02 -20.38 -29.33
C LYS A 630 14.30 -21.33 -28.38
N LEU A 631 13.46 -20.79 -27.50
CA LEU A 631 12.69 -21.59 -26.53
C LEU A 631 11.69 -22.51 -27.25
N ASP A 632 10.99 -22.03 -28.27
CA ASP A 632 10.02 -22.83 -29.02
C ASP A 632 10.70 -23.87 -29.94
N ALA A 633 11.90 -23.58 -30.46
CA ALA A 633 12.74 -24.58 -31.14
C ALA A 633 13.18 -25.71 -30.20
N LEU A 634 13.54 -25.41 -28.94
CA LEU A 634 13.82 -26.44 -27.92
C LEU A 634 12.55 -27.23 -27.54
N LYS A 635 11.43 -26.54 -27.26
CA LYS A 635 10.14 -27.20 -26.94
C LYS A 635 9.63 -28.10 -28.06
N THR A 636 9.92 -27.81 -29.32
CA THR A 636 9.52 -28.65 -30.47
C THR A 636 10.04 -30.09 -30.34
N LEU A 637 11.20 -30.28 -29.71
CA LEU A 637 11.74 -31.62 -29.38
C LEU A 637 11.48 -32.02 -27.92
N GLY A 638 11.57 -31.07 -26.98
CA GLY A 638 11.40 -31.33 -25.54
C GLY A 638 9.96 -31.67 -25.12
N GLN A 639 8.95 -30.97 -25.63
CA GLN A 639 7.56 -31.12 -25.20
C GLN A 639 6.98 -32.52 -25.44
N PRO A 640 7.21 -33.19 -26.60
CA PRO A 640 6.78 -34.58 -26.79
C PRO A 640 7.33 -35.55 -25.73
N ILE A 641 8.56 -35.35 -25.25
CA ILE A 641 9.19 -36.21 -24.24
C ILE A 641 8.54 -35.97 -22.86
N GLN A 642 8.36 -34.71 -22.49
CA GLN A 642 7.65 -34.33 -21.26
C GLN A 642 6.20 -34.87 -21.26
N ASP A 643 5.53 -34.78 -22.42
CA ASP A 643 4.20 -35.32 -22.63
C ASP A 643 4.17 -36.83 -22.47
N ARG A 644 5.05 -37.58 -23.15
CA ARG A 644 5.15 -39.05 -23.02
C ARG A 644 5.34 -39.50 -21.56
N HIS A 645 6.22 -38.83 -20.81
CA HIS A 645 6.42 -39.12 -19.38
C HIS A 645 5.15 -38.89 -18.55
N ARG A 646 4.57 -37.67 -18.64
CA ARG A 646 3.34 -37.30 -17.92
C ARG A 646 2.18 -38.24 -18.25
N GLU A 647 1.99 -38.51 -19.52
CA GLU A 647 0.98 -39.43 -20.05
C GLU A 647 1.27 -40.90 -19.68
N HIS A 648 2.50 -41.29 -19.36
CA HIS A 648 2.79 -42.63 -18.85
C HIS A 648 2.43 -42.77 -17.36
N GLU A 649 2.71 -41.76 -16.54
CA GLU A 649 2.41 -41.75 -15.10
C GLU A 649 0.91 -41.62 -14.79
N ASP A 650 0.19 -40.74 -15.51
CA ASP A 650 -1.19 -40.39 -15.17
C ASP A 650 -2.25 -41.24 -15.90
N ARG A 651 -1.95 -41.78 -17.09
CA ARG A 651 -2.91 -42.63 -17.84
C ARG A 651 -3.35 -43.90 -17.09
N PRO A 652 -2.47 -44.62 -16.35
CA PRO A 652 -2.90 -45.75 -15.51
C PRO A 652 -3.93 -45.32 -14.45
N ARG A 653 -3.73 -44.15 -13.82
CA ARG A 653 -4.66 -43.60 -12.81
C ARG A 653 -6.00 -43.23 -13.45
N ALA A 654 -5.98 -42.56 -14.60
CA ALA A 654 -7.18 -42.20 -15.35
C ALA A 654 -7.98 -43.43 -15.82
N PHE A 655 -7.30 -44.49 -16.27
CA PHE A 655 -7.97 -45.77 -16.59
C PHE A 655 -8.52 -46.48 -15.34
N GLU A 656 -7.84 -46.41 -14.19
CA GLU A 656 -8.37 -46.95 -12.93
C GLU A 656 -9.63 -46.20 -12.48
N GLU A 657 -9.67 -44.87 -12.66
CA GLU A 657 -10.87 -44.06 -12.39
C GLU A 657 -12.02 -44.37 -13.35
N LEU A 658 -11.77 -44.41 -14.66
CA LEU A 658 -12.78 -44.85 -15.64
C LEU A 658 -13.31 -46.26 -15.31
N GLY A 659 -12.44 -47.18 -14.92
CA GLY A 659 -12.82 -48.52 -14.46
C GLY A 659 -13.74 -48.50 -13.23
N LYS A 660 -13.46 -47.65 -12.23
CA LYS A 660 -14.31 -47.45 -11.05
C LYS A 660 -15.68 -46.86 -11.40
N LYS A 661 -15.72 -45.88 -12.32
CA LYS A 661 -16.97 -45.25 -12.79
C LYS A 661 -17.83 -46.23 -13.59
N ILE A 662 -17.21 -47.02 -14.48
CA ILE A 662 -17.85 -48.14 -15.19
C ILE A 662 -18.43 -49.15 -14.18
N GLN A 663 -17.67 -49.57 -13.16
CA GLN A 663 -18.18 -50.47 -12.12
C GLN A 663 -19.33 -49.86 -11.29
N LEU A 664 -19.38 -48.53 -11.10
CA LEU A 664 -20.48 -47.86 -10.42
C LEU A 664 -21.76 -47.88 -11.27
N CYS A 665 -21.67 -47.54 -12.57
CA CYS A 665 -22.80 -47.64 -13.48
C CYS A 665 -23.28 -49.10 -13.67
N ILE A 666 -22.38 -50.10 -13.68
CA ILE A 666 -22.75 -51.53 -13.70
C ILE A 666 -23.57 -51.88 -12.44
N LYS A 667 -23.12 -51.49 -11.24
CA LYS A 667 -23.88 -51.72 -10.00
C LYS A 667 -25.26 -51.06 -10.02
N PHE A 668 -25.37 -49.86 -10.58
CA PHE A 668 -26.65 -49.17 -10.76
C PHE A 668 -27.60 -49.93 -11.71
N VAL A 669 -27.10 -50.39 -12.86
CA VAL A 669 -27.83 -51.25 -13.80
C VAL A 669 -28.26 -52.58 -13.13
N ASP A 670 -27.40 -53.18 -12.31
CA ASP A 670 -27.71 -54.43 -11.59
C ASP A 670 -28.71 -54.23 -10.45
N SER A 671 -28.69 -53.10 -9.73
CA SER A 671 -29.73 -52.74 -8.74
C SER A 671 -31.09 -52.53 -9.41
N TYR A 672 -31.13 -51.91 -10.59
CA TYR A 672 -32.37 -51.80 -11.38
C TYR A 672 -32.88 -53.17 -11.83
N LYS A 673 -31.99 -54.05 -12.32
CA LYS A 673 -32.34 -55.44 -12.70
C LYS A 673 -32.84 -56.28 -11.52
N GLN A 674 -32.36 -56.00 -10.31
CA GLN A 674 -32.84 -56.60 -9.05
C GLN A 674 -34.16 -55.99 -8.53
N LYS A 675 -34.70 -54.94 -9.20
CA LYS A 675 -35.95 -54.24 -8.86
C LYS A 675 -35.93 -53.57 -7.48
N ASP A 676 -34.80 -52.99 -7.11
CA ASP A 676 -34.66 -52.16 -5.90
C ASP A 676 -35.67 -50.99 -5.91
N GLU A 677 -36.33 -50.73 -4.77
CA GLU A 677 -37.55 -49.90 -4.69
C GLU A 677 -37.33 -48.43 -5.09
N GLN A 678 -36.07 -47.99 -5.09
CA GLN A 678 -35.65 -46.63 -5.44
C GLN A 678 -35.68 -46.38 -6.96
N TYR A 679 -35.51 -47.39 -7.80
CA TYR A 679 -35.25 -47.22 -9.25
C TYR A 679 -36.41 -47.66 -10.16
N LEU A 680 -37.52 -48.12 -9.59
CA LEU A 680 -38.74 -48.58 -10.30
C LEU A 680 -39.41 -47.52 -11.20
N GLN A 681 -38.98 -46.25 -11.18
CA GLN A 681 -39.51 -45.17 -12.03
C GLN A 681 -38.67 -44.86 -13.27
N LEU A 682 -37.52 -45.54 -13.48
CA LEU A 682 -36.70 -45.37 -14.68
C LEU A 682 -37.25 -46.24 -15.82
N SER A 683 -37.34 -45.69 -17.03
CA SER A 683 -37.82 -46.45 -18.18
C SER A 683 -36.79 -47.48 -18.64
N ALA A 684 -37.28 -48.57 -19.24
CA ALA A 684 -36.42 -49.59 -19.81
C ALA A 684 -35.53 -49.03 -20.94
N GLU A 685 -36.02 -48.02 -21.68
CA GLU A 685 -35.29 -47.37 -22.79
C GLU A 685 -34.13 -46.51 -22.27
N GLU A 686 -34.34 -45.71 -21.22
CA GLU A 686 -33.27 -44.98 -20.51
C GLU A 686 -32.19 -45.95 -19.98
N MET A 687 -32.60 -47.06 -19.36
CA MET A 687 -31.66 -48.04 -18.81
C MET A 687 -30.89 -48.81 -19.89
N ILE A 688 -31.53 -49.16 -21.02
CA ILE A 688 -30.86 -49.76 -22.18
C ILE A 688 -29.84 -48.79 -22.78
N ALA A 689 -30.12 -47.48 -22.78
CA ALA A 689 -29.16 -46.47 -23.23
C ALA A 689 -27.93 -46.39 -22.32
N VAL A 690 -28.12 -46.47 -20.99
CA VAL A 690 -27.01 -46.56 -20.01
C VAL A 690 -26.23 -47.87 -20.17
N GLU A 691 -26.90 -49.01 -20.25
CA GLU A 691 -26.23 -50.32 -20.41
C GLU A 691 -25.41 -50.38 -21.72
N ARG A 692 -25.91 -49.77 -22.81
CA ARG A 692 -25.14 -49.59 -24.04
C ARG A 692 -23.94 -48.66 -23.84
N CYS A 693 -24.13 -47.49 -23.23
CA CYS A 693 -23.04 -46.53 -22.96
C CYS A 693 -21.92 -47.14 -22.08
N VAL A 694 -22.29 -47.92 -21.06
CA VAL A 694 -21.38 -48.71 -20.22
C VAL A 694 -20.63 -49.75 -21.05
N SER A 695 -21.32 -50.49 -21.90
CA SER A 695 -20.71 -51.50 -22.79
C SER A 695 -19.74 -50.87 -23.79
N ASP A 696 -20.17 -49.81 -24.49
CA ASP A 696 -19.35 -49.06 -25.46
C ASP A 696 -18.11 -48.46 -24.78
N SER A 697 -18.25 -47.93 -23.57
CA SER A 697 -17.13 -47.38 -22.78
C SER A 697 -16.16 -48.47 -22.31
N MET A 698 -16.66 -49.65 -21.94
CA MET A 698 -15.83 -50.80 -21.56
C MET A 698 -15.10 -51.40 -22.77
N VAL A 699 -15.76 -51.50 -23.94
CA VAL A 699 -15.14 -51.93 -25.20
C VAL A 699 -14.09 -50.92 -25.66
N TRP A 700 -14.39 -49.62 -25.58
CA TRP A 700 -13.45 -48.54 -25.88
C TRP A 700 -12.21 -48.62 -24.97
N MET A 701 -12.41 -48.71 -23.66
CA MET A 701 -11.33 -48.82 -22.67
C MET A 701 -10.41 -50.00 -22.98
N ASN A 702 -10.96 -51.20 -23.16
CA ASN A 702 -10.18 -52.40 -23.49
C ASN A 702 -9.46 -52.28 -24.84
N SER A 703 -10.14 -51.76 -25.87
CA SER A 703 -9.54 -51.55 -27.20
C SER A 703 -8.39 -50.54 -27.16
N ARG A 704 -8.51 -49.49 -26.35
CA ARG A 704 -7.50 -48.42 -26.24
C ARG A 704 -6.32 -48.84 -25.36
N MET A 705 -6.55 -49.55 -24.26
CA MET A 705 -5.47 -50.16 -23.47
C MET A 705 -4.66 -51.17 -24.32
N ASN A 706 -5.33 -52.01 -25.11
CA ASN A 706 -4.70 -53.00 -26.00
C ASN A 706 -3.97 -52.35 -27.19
N ALA A 707 -4.41 -51.17 -27.66
CA ALA A 707 -3.67 -50.40 -28.65
C ALA A 707 -2.42 -49.73 -28.04
N GLN A 708 -2.55 -49.17 -26.84
CA GLN A 708 -1.43 -48.51 -26.14
C GLN A 708 -0.33 -49.50 -25.71
N SER A 709 -0.69 -50.74 -25.32
CA SER A 709 0.26 -51.78 -24.94
C SER A 709 1.08 -52.38 -26.10
N LYS A 710 0.85 -51.91 -27.34
CA LYS A 710 1.62 -52.28 -28.54
C LYS A 710 2.66 -51.25 -28.95
N LEU A 711 2.70 -50.08 -28.30
CA LEU A 711 3.67 -49.03 -28.56
C LEU A 711 4.84 -49.08 -27.58
N GLY A 712 6.00 -48.60 -28.04
CA GLY A 712 7.13 -48.32 -27.16
C GLY A 712 6.88 -47.11 -26.26
N ILE A 713 7.51 -47.09 -25.08
CA ILE A 713 7.44 -45.97 -24.12
C ILE A 713 8.00 -44.66 -24.72
N THR A 714 8.84 -44.78 -25.75
CA THR A 714 9.44 -43.68 -26.53
C THR A 714 8.56 -43.14 -27.66
N GLN A 715 7.36 -43.69 -27.88
CA GLN A 715 6.44 -43.31 -28.95
C GLN A 715 5.26 -42.49 -28.41
N ASP A 716 4.68 -41.63 -29.25
CA ASP A 716 3.53 -40.81 -28.87
C ASP A 716 2.29 -41.70 -28.61
N PRO A 717 1.50 -41.43 -27.56
CA PRO A 717 0.44 -42.33 -27.12
C PRO A 717 -0.80 -42.27 -28.01
N VAL A 718 -1.45 -43.43 -28.16
CA VAL A 718 -2.71 -43.62 -28.93
C VAL A 718 -3.95 -43.12 -28.20
N VAL A 719 -3.83 -42.86 -26.89
CA VAL A 719 -4.84 -42.22 -26.04
C VAL A 719 -4.15 -41.33 -25.01
N LYS A 720 -4.61 -40.08 -24.92
CA LYS A 720 -4.20 -39.10 -23.92
C LYS A 720 -5.11 -39.16 -22.69
N VAL A 721 -4.62 -38.69 -21.54
CA VAL A 721 -5.41 -38.57 -20.31
C VAL A 721 -6.68 -37.74 -20.53
N ALA A 722 -6.59 -36.69 -21.37
CA ALA A 722 -7.73 -35.87 -21.76
C ALA A 722 -8.85 -36.66 -22.45
N ASP A 723 -8.52 -37.62 -23.32
CA ASP A 723 -9.51 -38.46 -24.00
C ASP A 723 -10.24 -39.39 -23.01
N ILE A 724 -9.52 -39.88 -21.99
CA ILE A 724 -10.08 -40.73 -20.93
C ILE A 724 -11.00 -39.91 -20.03
N ILE A 725 -10.60 -38.70 -19.64
CA ILE A 725 -11.45 -37.78 -18.86
C ILE A 725 -12.72 -37.41 -19.64
N GLY A 726 -12.61 -37.14 -20.95
CA GLY A 726 -13.77 -36.93 -21.82
C GLY A 726 -14.71 -38.15 -21.86
N LYS A 727 -14.17 -39.38 -21.88
CA LYS A 727 -14.97 -40.61 -21.80
C LYS A 727 -15.60 -40.84 -20.41
N ILE A 728 -14.93 -40.42 -19.32
CA ILE A 728 -15.52 -40.40 -17.98
C ILE A 728 -16.72 -39.43 -17.96
N GLN A 729 -16.56 -38.21 -18.49
CA GLN A 729 -17.63 -37.21 -18.55
C GLN A 729 -18.83 -37.71 -19.39
N GLU A 730 -18.59 -38.30 -20.57
CA GLU A 730 -19.66 -38.88 -21.40
C GLU A 730 -20.45 -39.98 -20.66
N LEU A 731 -19.77 -40.81 -19.87
CA LEU A 731 -20.39 -41.84 -19.04
C LEU A 731 -21.14 -41.25 -17.84
N GLU A 732 -20.59 -40.21 -17.21
CA GLU A 732 -21.20 -39.51 -16.08
C GLU A 732 -22.45 -38.73 -16.48
N ASP A 733 -22.44 -38.03 -17.63
CA ASP A 733 -23.60 -37.34 -18.19
C ASP A 733 -24.73 -38.33 -18.56
N ALA A 734 -24.39 -39.58 -18.89
CA ALA A 734 -25.37 -40.65 -19.12
C ALA A 734 -25.91 -41.26 -17.81
N CYS A 735 -25.06 -41.57 -16.82
CA CYS A 735 -25.48 -42.25 -15.58
C CYS A 735 -26.10 -41.30 -14.54
N ASN A 736 -25.50 -40.11 -14.32
CA ASN A 736 -25.84 -39.25 -13.17
C ASN A 736 -27.26 -38.65 -13.19
N PRO A 737 -27.86 -38.25 -14.33
CA PRO A 737 -29.25 -37.75 -14.35
C PRO A 737 -30.28 -38.81 -13.95
N LEU A 738 -29.96 -40.09 -14.16
CA LEU A 738 -30.83 -41.23 -13.85
C LEU A 738 -30.59 -41.75 -12.43
N MET A 739 -29.35 -41.72 -11.94
CA MET A 739 -29.01 -42.04 -10.54
C MET A 739 -29.62 -41.07 -9.52
N ASN A 740 -29.79 -39.78 -9.86
CA ASN A 740 -30.20 -38.74 -8.90
C ASN A 740 -31.72 -38.43 -8.89
N ARG A 741 -32.57 -39.28 -9.50
CA ARG A 741 -34.00 -39.01 -9.73
C ARG A 741 -34.88 -39.60 -8.62
N GLN A 742 -35.35 -38.78 -7.68
CA GLN A 742 -36.21 -39.21 -6.56
C GLN A 742 -37.72 -39.09 -6.84
N ARG A 743 -38.55 -39.87 -6.11
CA ARG A 743 -40.02 -39.92 -6.28
C ARG A 743 -40.72 -38.60 -5.94
N PRO A 744 -41.79 -38.22 -6.66
CA PRO A 744 -42.86 -37.40 -6.13
C PRO A 744 -43.78 -38.21 -5.19
N THR A 745 -44.26 -37.59 -4.12
CA THR A 745 -45.30 -38.15 -3.22
C THR A 745 -46.67 -37.59 -3.61
N VAL A 746 -47.67 -38.45 -3.79
CA VAL A 746 -49.09 -38.05 -3.94
C VAL A 746 -49.99 -39.08 -3.23
N GLU A 747 -51.05 -38.60 -2.60
CA GLU A 747 -52.01 -39.36 -1.79
C GLU A 747 -53.36 -39.53 -2.54
N GLU A 748 -54.22 -40.43 -2.04
CA GLU A 748 -55.69 -40.51 -2.28
C GLU A 748 -56.21 -40.77 -3.72
N ALA A 749 -57.44 -41.28 -3.94
CA ALA A 749 -58.25 -42.24 -3.17
C ALA A 749 -59.45 -42.77 -4.01
N ALA A 750 -59.81 -44.06 -3.82
CA ALA A 750 -61.16 -44.64 -4.01
C ALA A 750 -61.76 -44.65 -5.47
N GLU A 751 -62.82 -45.38 -5.83
CA GLU A 751 -63.78 -46.29 -5.13
C GLU A 751 -64.00 -47.62 -5.92
N VAL A 752 -64.03 -48.80 -5.25
CA VAL A 752 -65.20 -49.70 -4.97
C VAL A 752 -65.75 -50.46 -6.21
N ILE A 753 -65.83 -51.81 -6.23
CA ILE A 753 -66.90 -52.72 -5.70
C ILE A 753 -66.28 -54.14 -5.51
N ASP A 754 -66.21 -54.69 -4.28
CA ASP A 754 -67.02 -55.82 -3.73
C ASP A 754 -66.58 -57.25 -4.26
N GLN A 755 -66.45 -58.37 -3.51
CA GLN A 755 -67.18 -58.87 -2.32
C GLN A 755 -66.37 -59.66 -1.26
N SER A 756 -66.93 -59.66 -0.05
CA SER A 756 -66.99 -60.75 0.96
C SER A 756 -65.73 -61.37 1.62
N SER A 757 -65.45 -60.88 2.84
CA SER A 757 -65.49 -61.65 4.11
C SER A 757 -64.30 -62.49 4.64
N ALA A 758 -64.14 -62.37 5.97
CA ALA A 758 -63.71 -63.38 6.96
C ALA A 758 -62.20 -63.64 7.29
N ALA A 759 -61.73 -62.87 8.28
CA ALA A 759 -61.23 -63.38 9.57
C ALA A 759 -59.86 -64.11 9.70
N HIS A 760 -58.86 -63.32 10.15
CA HIS A 760 -58.13 -63.48 11.43
C HIS A 760 -56.95 -64.49 11.58
N ASN A 761 -55.80 -63.92 11.95
CA ASN A 761 -54.75 -64.41 12.87
C ASN A 761 -54.11 -65.80 12.66
N GLY A 762 -52.95 -65.78 11.98
CA GLY A 762 -51.71 -66.21 12.64
C GLY A 762 -51.36 -67.71 12.65
N PRO A 763 -50.48 -68.14 13.59
CA PRO A 763 -49.10 -68.36 13.16
C PRO A 763 -48.47 -69.68 13.67
N ALA A 764 -47.15 -69.80 13.46
CA ALA A 764 -46.24 -70.83 14.01
C ALA A 764 -46.29 -72.19 13.25
N GLU A 765 -45.13 -72.79 12.92
CA GLU A 765 -44.44 -73.86 13.69
C GLU A 765 -45.11 -75.24 13.61
N LYS A 766 -44.45 -76.41 13.71
CA LYS A 766 -43.04 -76.80 13.97
C LYS A 766 -42.87 -78.27 13.51
N GLN A 767 -41.66 -78.70 13.14
CA GLN A 767 -41.06 -80.06 13.32
C GLN A 767 -39.91 -80.29 12.30
N ALA A 768 -38.93 -81.20 12.50
CA ALA A 768 -38.26 -81.67 13.73
C ALA A 768 -37.07 -82.60 13.38
N ALA A 769 -35.85 -82.26 13.84
CA ALA A 769 -34.69 -83.14 14.14
C ALA A 769 -33.51 -82.22 14.56
N ALA A 770 -32.68 -82.39 15.59
CA ALA A 770 -32.33 -83.43 16.57
C ALA A 770 -30.89 -83.99 16.38
N GLY A 771 -29.99 -83.63 17.31
CA GLY A 771 -28.64 -84.21 17.49
C GLY A 771 -27.47 -83.39 16.91
N GLY A 772 -26.44 -82.98 17.69
CA GLY A 772 -26.34 -82.92 19.16
C GLY A 772 -24.90 -82.78 19.71
N GLN A 773 -24.73 -81.95 20.77
CA GLN A 773 -23.56 -81.82 21.70
C GLN A 773 -22.22 -81.37 21.06
N GLY A 774 -21.36 -80.52 21.66
CA GLY A 774 -21.28 -79.72 22.91
C GLY A 774 -19.84 -79.12 23.00
N ASP A 775 -19.32 -78.39 24.01
CA ASP A 775 -19.79 -77.62 25.19
C ASP A 775 -18.51 -76.99 25.84
N ALA A 776 -18.43 -75.95 26.71
CA ALA A 776 -19.36 -75.06 27.42
C ALA A 776 -18.60 -73.79 27.95
N LYS A 777 -19.31 -72.82 28.59
CA LYS A 777 -18.80 -71.63 29.36
C LYS A 777 -18.21 -70.47 28.52
N GLY A 778 -18.14 -69.20 28.97
CA GLY A 778 -18.62 -68.52 30.20
C GLY A 778 -17.47 -67.89 31.05
N SER A 779 -17.59 -66.73 31.74
CA SER A 779 -18.68 -65.73 31.85
C SER A 779 -18.28 -64.51 32.75
N GLN A 780 -19.08 -63.42 32.73
CA GLN A 780 -19.21 -62.34 33.75
C GLN A 780 -18.21 -61.13 33.87
N GLN A 781 -18.87 -59.98 34.10
CA GLN A 781 -18.57 -58.73 34.83
C GLN A 781 -17.39 -58.63 35.84
N ALA A 782 -16.94 -57.36 36.05
CA ALA A 782 -16.82 -56.64 37.34
C ALA A 782 -15.44 -56.01 37.73
N THR A 783 -15.46 -54.67 37.88
CA THR A 783 -14.74 -53.84 38.87
C THR A 783 -13.24 -54.05 39.18
N ARG A 784 -12.41 -53.06 38.82
CA ARG A 784 -11.79 -52.11 39.78
C ARG A 784 -11.08 -50.95 39.05
N GLY A 785 -10.82 -49.85 39.77
CA GLY A 785 -10.08 -48.70 39.24
C GLY A 785 -9.15 -48.06 40.29
N THR A 786 -8.01 -47.57 39.82
CA THR A 786 -6.94 -46.82 40.51
C THR A 786 -5.92 -46.40 39.43
N LYS A 787 -5.20 -45.28 39.50
CA LYS A 787 -5.33 -43.99 40.21
C LYS A 787 -4.26 -43.06 39.58
N GLU A 788 -4.42 -41.74 39.75
CA GLU A 788 -3.39 -40.67 39.67
C GLU A 788 -1.98 -40.97 39.10
N MET A 789 -1.52 -40.13 38.17
CA MET A 789 -0.48 -39.16 38.53
C MET A 789 -0.50 -37.91 37.63
N GLU A 790 -0.50 -36.74 38.27
CA GLU A 790 -0.08 -35.46 37.68
C GLU A 790 1.44 -35.25 37.91
N VAL A 791 1.95 -34.08 37.50
CA VAL A 791 3.25 -33.48 37.92
C VAL A 791 4.52 -34.10 37.30
N ASN A 792 4.90 -33.62 36.11
CA ASN A 792 5.72 -32.39 35.97
C ASN A 792 5.54 -31.77 34.58
#